data_AF-A0A5B0NGA0-F1
#
_entry.id   AF-A0A5B0NGA0-F1
#
_cell.length_a   1.000
_cell.length_b   1.000
_cell.length_c   1.000
_cell.angle_alpha   90.00
_cell.angle_beta   90.00
_cell.angle_gamma   90.00
#
_symmetry.space_group_name_H-M   'P 1'
#
loop_
_entity.id
_entity.type
_entity.pdbx_description
1 polymer ?
#
loop_
_entity_poly.entity_id
_entity_poly.type
_entity_poly.pdbx_seq_one_letter_code
_entity_poly.pdbx_strand_id
1 'polypeptide(L)'
;MVFDAIGLDPEVSDNGSADEFLTFRDINHGTPFNGTNEPVEGANEEIDWDDYLFEAVNQLADEAIPTDFMKKPVQSSENMSWYPFKSKEVCQYLYMAWSPSVSRIWPIVGVRLPHWTTLQHAREEIWSMLKLELRQKKSVWKQECYALSVGQILGHELSNPYVCPLLDFYPEDPRGGEIYKCSQSQKWLQELGPALRVQMIEVENKHFYIFEPALTKSGAMVVPVFLYKSGLDMYARCALPQIRMPLGVSFASDGLVDVSVLELGQTYPEIIMGNHGTLADLCGQRILDTNDERPAHQLPNPWRTKAYGKVIRHMPINLYANDTSGNVSKQWNRHILFYFTLAGLPPKMSNMQHNCHFLSTSNEAGVLEIGKQIVDEINMLATDGCVAHDASMGCDVLIMSVVLCFQADSPMHAKVTNTPLSNVSLNPCRICCLHTPSMEQKKTEEYVRAFLHIDATGHHKSPPCRTWQAIQLQTKDLWELGKKGVKCHFDDETKQIGIRDSINRRFVELMQQKGNVEAQEEVSKLAQSNLTRLFNPFLRLLGFDGCRDTPVEILHVFLLGIVKYVTCDFMKSLKVKQLDRLLASWQLFNINTLNISSIQAKYLVEHFSSLVGKDFKIVLQTAPFVLYQFMDDAQRRLWIALGQLATYIFQTRITNMQQYLDELRKHIDIFFWHAIHTNVQWVNKPKFHMLKHLVEAIARFGPACLFATEKFESFNSVLRHASLVNHKTGLAFHASSKVTNLFKSNPIIQKSMGYNHSLVSPPHIFPTIIQSPLPKADQQTVPTYFNQYPSARVKQISQLRLSKKGCGQEGLLCIGGLARGQVIGCVDSLWQTEWDHPTR
;
A
#
# COMPACT_ATOMS: atom_id res chain seq x y z
N MET A 1 -0.41 -26.39 -12.21
CA MET A 1 -0.31 -27.69 -11.51
C MET A 1 -1.04 -28.72 -12.34
N VAL A 2 -0.30 -29.62 -13.00
CA VAL A 2 -0.40 -31.10 -12.98
C VAL A 2 0.81 -31.55 -13.82
N PHE A 3 1.77 -32.21 -13.18
CA PHE A 3 2.83 -32.97 -13.86
C PHE A 3 2.29 -34.36 -14.08
N ASP A 4 2.39 -34.87 -15.31
CA ASP A 4 2.25 -36.30 -15.58
C ASP A 4 3.50 -36.82 -16.30
N ALA A 5 3.94 -37.97 -15.81
CA ALA A 5 5.11 -38.72 -16.20
C ALA A 5 4.96 -39.33 -17.60
N ILE A 6 6.08 -39.44 -18.32
CA ILE A 6 6.50 -40.63 -19.08
C ILE A 6 8.03 -40.60 -19.11
N GLY A 7 8.66 -41.69 -18.65
CA GLY A 7 10.09 -41.90 -18.74
C GLY A 7 10.52 -42.34 -20.14
N LEU A 8 11.71 -41.94 -20.53
CA LEU A 8 12.56 -42.66 -21.48
C LEU A 8 14.02 -42.51 -21.03
N ASP A 9 14.71 -43.65 -21.04
CA ASP A 9 16.07 -43.91 -20.60
C ASP A 9 17.17 -43.16 -21.39
N PRO A 10 18.39 -43.08 -20.84
CA PRO A 10 19.54 -42.41 -21.42
C PRO A 10 20.30 -43.34 -22.37
N GLU A 11 20.99 -42.79 -23.36
CA GLU A 11 22.37 -43.15 -23.74
C GLU A 11 22.83 -42.46 -25.04
N VAL A 12 24.16 -42.37 -25.15
CA VAL A 12 25.01 -42.26 -26.35
C VAL A 12 25.71 -40.90 -26.61
N SER A 13 26.96 -40.90 -26.11
CA SER A 13 28.25 -40.45 -26.72
C SER A 13 28.42 -38.99 -27.17
N ASP A 14 29.36 -38.20 -26.62
CA ASP A 14 30.84 -38.34 -26.55
C ASP A 14 31.59 -37.72 -27.76
N ASN A 15 32.72 -37.09 -27.45
CA ASN A 15 33.75 -36.44 -28.28
C ASN A 15 33.36 -35.08 -28.88
N GLY A 16 34.12 -33.99 -28.76
CA GLY A 16 35.53 -33.67 -28.50
C GLY A 16 35.70 -32.27 -29.13
N SER A 17 36.68 -31.41 -28.87
CA SER A 17 37.95 -31.40 -28.18
C SER A 17 38.35 -29.92 -28.02
N ALA A 18 39.29 -29.67 -27.11
CA ALA A 18 40.49 -28.83 -27.21
C ALA A 18 40.63 -27.92 -28.45
N ASP A 19 41.22 -26.73 -28.42
CA ASP A 19 42.01 -25.92 -27.49
C ASP A 19 42.15 -24.60 -28.26
N GLU A 20 42.30 -23.45 -27.59
CA GLU A 20 43.40 -22.53 -27.93
C GLU A 20 43.47 -21.35 -26.97
N PHE A 21 44.63 -21.34 -26.31
CA PHE A 21 45.22 -20.28 -25.54
C PHE A 21 45.39 -19.00 -26.36
N LEU A 22 44.96 -17.86 -25.82
CA LEU A 22 45.72 -16.61 -25.92
C LEU A 22 45.64 -15.87 -24.58
N THR A 23 46.66 -16.13 -23.76
CA THR A 23 47.10 -15.32 -22.63
C THR A 23 47.70 -13.99 -23.10
N PHE A 24 47.43 -12.88 -22.43
CA PHE A 24 48.47 -11.99 -21.86
C PHE A 24 47.88 -10.80 -21.05
N ARG A 25 48.26 -10.77 -19.75
CA ARG A 25 48.46 -9.65 -18.78
C ARG A 25 47.25 -8.83 -18.33
N ASP A 26 46.78 -8.92 -17.07
CA ASP A 26 47.39 -8.51 -15.77
C ASP A 26 47.70 -6.99 -15.72
N ILE A 27 47.40 -6.18 -14.69
CA ILE A 27 47.45 -6.37 -13.23
C ILE A 27 46.52 -5.32 -12.57
N ASN A 28 45.68 -5.74 -11.60
CA ASN A 28 45.69 -5.20 -10.24
C ASN A 28 44.82 -6.04 -9.30
N HIS A 29 45.49 -7.02 -8.67
CA HIS A 29 45.06 -7.66 -7.44
C HIS A 29 45.41 -6.76 -6.24
N GLY A 30 44.49 -6.68 -5.28
CA GLY A 30 44.75 -6.22 -3.92
C GLY A 30 43.93 -7.07 -2.96
N THR A 31 44.61 -7.97 -2.27
CA THR A 31 44.12 -9.00 -1.33
C THR A 31 43.58 -8.46 0.00
N PRO A 32 42.86 -9.30 0.78
CA PRO A 32 42.02 -8.91 1.92
C PRO A 32 42.79 -8.85 3.25
N PHE A 33 42.26 -8.06 4.19
CA PHE A 33 42.70 -7.86 5.58
C PHE A 33 44.03 -7.12 5.80
N ASN A 34 43.93 -5.87 6.26
CA ASN A 34 44.77 -5.40 7.37
C ASN A 34 44.03 -4.33 8.17
N GLY A 35 43.99 -4.50 9.48
CA GLY A 35 43.50 -3.50 10.42
C GLY A 35 44.63 -2.57 10.82
N THR A 36 44.37 -1.27 10.71
CA THR A 36 45.06 -0.24 11.48
C THR A 36 44.07 0.87 11.80
N ASN A 37 43.84 1.06 13.10
CA ASN A 37 43.12 2.20 13.68
C ASN A 37 43.92 3.48 13.42
N GLU A 38 43.29 4.50 12.83
CA GLU A 38 43.37 5.90 13.26
C GLU A 38 42.20 6.70 12.63
N PRO A 39 41.70 7.75 13.31
CA PRO A 39 40.34 8.24 13.17
C PRO A 39 40.19 9.23 12.00
N VAL A 40 39.24 8.98 11.11
CA VAL A 40 38.79 9.99 10.13
C VAL A 40 37.41 10.47 10.54
N GLU A 41 37.38 11.72 10.99
CA GLU A 41 36.17 12.51 11.22
C GLU A 41 35.32 12.60 9.93
N GLY A 42 34.00 12.47 10.09
CA GLY A 42 33.02 12.97 9.13
C GLY A 42 32.89 12.20 7.81
N ALA A 43 32.56 10.90 7.86
CA ALA A 43 32.12 10.17 6.66
C ALA A 43 30.60 10.23 6.52
N ASN A 44 30.14 11.01 5.54
CA ASN A 44 28.78 10.99 5.01
C ASN A 44 28.34 9.55 4.73
N GLU A 45 27.11 9.24 5.12
CA GLU A 45 26.39 8.05 4.67
C GLU A 45 26.29 8.11 3.13
N GLU A 46 27.18 7.42 2.42
CA GLU A 46 27.08 7.29 0.97
C GLU A 46 25.90 6.35 0.68
N ILE A 47 24.75 6.97 0.41
CA ILE A 47 23.51 6.33 -0.01
C ILE A 47 23.77 5.64 -1.36
N ASP A 48 23.33 4.39 -1.49
CA ASP A 48 23.32 3.69 -2.78
C ASP A 48 22.24 4.33 -3.68
N TRP A 49 22.68 5.25 -4.55
CA TRP A 49 21.83 6.17 -5.31
C TRP A 49 21.02 5.49 -6.44
N ASP A 50 21.47 4.34 -6.93
CA ASP A 50 20.86 3.68 -8.10
C ASP A 50 19.54 2.98 -7.77
N ASP A 51 19.39 2.48 -6.54
CA ASP A 51 18.14 1.86 -6.06
C ASP A 51 17.00 2.86 -5.83
N TYR A 52 17.32 4.11 -5.47
CA TYR A 52 16.32 5.14 -5.15
C TYR A 52 15.84 5.93 -6.36
N LEU A 53 16.70 6.12 -7.36
CA LEU A 53 16.37 6.91 -8.56
C LEU A 53 15.39 6.15 -9.48
N PHE A 54 15.38 4.83 -9.41
CA PHE A 54 14.80 3.99 -10.45
C PHE A 54 13.39 3.44 -10.12
N GLU A 55 13.07 3.23 -8.83
CA GLU A 55 11.68 3.02 -8.38
C GLU A 55 10.73 4.18 -8.77
N ALA A 56 11.28 5.36 -9.05
CA ALA A 56 10.54 6.53 -9.52
C ALA A 56 10.14 6.44 -11.00
N VAL A 57 10.92 5.74 -11.83
CA VAL A 57 10.75 5.72 -13.29
C VAL A 57 9.78 4.63 -13.76
N ASN A 58 9.73 3.50 -13.05
CA ASN A 58 8.93 2.34 -13.49
C ASN A 58 7.48 2.30 -13.01
N GLN A 59 7.08 3.19 -12.10
CA GLN A 59 5.66 3.38 -11.71
C GLN A 59 4.84 4.16 -12.75
N LEU A 60 5.40 4.36 -13.96
CA LEU A 60 4.82 5.11 -15.08
C LEU A 60 4.24 4.23 -16.21
N ALA A 61 4.22 2.89 -16.06
CA ALA A 61 3.62 2.01 -17.06
C ALA A 61 2.12 1.79 -16.79
N ASP A 62 1.28 2.42 -17.61
CA ASP A 62 -0.18 2.29 -17.59
C ASP A 62 -0.62 0.82 -17.82
N GLU A 63 -1.50 0.29 -16.96
CA GLU A 63 -2.26 -0.95 -17.24
C GLU A 63 -3.59 -0.62 -17.94
N ALA A 64 -3.94 -1.42 -18.95
CA ALA A 64 -5.19 -1.28 -19.71
C ALA A 64 -6.40 -1.77 -18.90
N ILE A 65 -7.50 -1.03 -18.98
CA ILE A 65 -8.77 -1.33 -18.32
C ILE A 65 -9.39 -2.61 -18.93
N PRO A 66 -9.74 -3.65 -18.14
CA PRO A 66 -10.44 -4.83 -18.64
C PRO A 66 -11.82 -4.49 -19.20
N THR A 67 -12.10 -4.92 -20.44
CA THR A 67 -13.31 -4.63 -21.20
C THR A 67 -14.55 -5.42 -20.81
N ASP A 68 -14.47 -6.32 -19.82
CA ASP A 68 -15.54 -7.29 -19.49
C ASP A 68 -16.64 -6.76 -18.55
N PHE A 69 -16.64 -5.47 -18.20
CA PHE A 69 -17.64 -4.88 -17.30
C PHE A 69 -18.89 -4.31 -18.00
N MET A 70 -19.00 -4.35 -19.32
CA MET A 70 -20.20 -3.86 -20.01
C MET A 70 -21.31 -4.91 -20.07
N LYS A 71 -22.06 -5.08 -18.97
CA LYS A 71 -23.39 -5.68 -19.05
C LYS A 71 -24.32 -4.75 -19.83
N LYS A 72 -25.09 -5.31 -20.77
CA LYS A 72 -26.10 -4.61 -21.58
C LYS A 72 -27.09 -3.84 -20.68
N PRO A 73 -27.49 -2.61 -21.05
CA PRO A 73 -28.42 -1.82 -20.26
C PRO A 73 -29.83 -2.41 -20.31
N VAL A 74 -30.46 -2.52 -19.13
CA VAL A 74 -31.91 -2.69 -18.96
C VAL A 74 -32.57 -1.32 -19.15
N GLN A 75 -33.74 -1.32 -19.80
CA GLN A 75 -34.48 -0.12 -20.20
C GLN A 75 -34.78 0.85 -19.04
N SER A 76 -34.59 2.13 -19.35
CA SER A 76 -34.70 3.29 -18.47
C SER A 76 -36.14 3.65 -18.10
N SER A 77 -36.38 3.90 -16.81
CA SER A 77 -37.42 4.82 -16.36
C SER A 77 -36.84 6.24 -16.29
N GLU A 78 -37.54 7.19 -16.91
CA GLU A 78 -37.02 8.49 -17.36
C GLU A 78 -36.76 9.57 -16.27
N ASN A 79 -36.57 9.25 -14.99
CA ASN A 79 -36.41 10.31 -13.96
C ASN A 79 -35.42 10.06 -12.80
N MET A 80 -34.36 9.26 -12.99
CA MET A 80 -33.31 9.02 -11.96
C MET A 80 -31.87 9.33 -12.43
N SER A 81 -31.66 10.29 -13.35
CA SER A 81 -30.41 10.27 -14.12
C SER A 81 -29.10 10.58 -13.38
N TRP A 82 -29.08 11.15 -12.15
CA TRP A 82 -27.81 11.54 -11.50
C TRP A 82 -27.70 11.39 -9.97
N TYR A 83 -28.66 10.75 -9.29
CA TYR A 83 -28.60 10.57 -7.82
C TYR A 83 -27.33 9.79 -7.39
N PRO A 84 -26.60 10.20 -6.32
CA PRO A 84 -26.92 11.24 -5.33
C PRO A 84 -26.53 12.67 -5.74
N PHE A 85 -25.99 12.87 -6.94
CA PHE A 85 -25.55 14.17 -7.44
C PHE A 85 -26.70 14.97 -8.03
N LYS A 86 -26.73 16.26 -7.73
CA LYS A 86 -27.81 17.17 -8.17
C LYS A 86 -27.85 17.35 -9.69
N SER A 87 -26.74 17.09 -10.39
CA SER A 87 -26.66 17.16 -11.85
C SER A 87 -25.46 16.41 -12.43
N LYS A 88 -25.45 16.24 -13.76
CA LYS A 88 -24.33 15.68 -14.54
C LYS A 88 -23.04 16.47 -14.34
N GLU A 89 -23.16 17.79 -14.23
CA GLU A 89 -22.02 18.71 -14.05
C GLU A 89 -21.32 18.44 -12.71
N VAL A 90 -22.07 18.17 -11.64
CA VAL A 90 -21.51 17.82 -10.32
C VAL A 90 -20.74 16.50 -10.35
N CYS A 91 -21.26 15.49 -11.04
CA CYS A 91 -20.56 14.21 -11.26
C CYS A 91 -19.29 14.40 -12.10
N GLN A 92 -19.33 15.27 -13.11
CA GLN A 92 -18.17 15.65 -13.93
C GLN A 92 -17.12 16.42 -13.12
N TYR A 93 -17.52 17.28 -12.17
CA TYR A 93 -16.62 17.99 -11.26
C TYR A 93 -15.83 17.03 -10.36
N LEU A 94 -16.48 16.00 -9.83
CA LEU A 94 -15.83 14.92 -9.07
C LEU A 94 -14.76 14.21 -9.90
N TYR A 95 -15.06 13.86 -11.15
CA TYR A 95 -14.11 13.19 -12.04
C TYR A 95 -12.90 14.08 -12.39
N MET A 96 -13.12 15.38 -12.57
CA MET A 96 -12.04 16.36 -12.84
C MET A 96 -11.19 16.67 -11.61
N ALA A 97 -11.77 16.64 -10.40
CA ALA A 97 -11.04 16.77 -9.14
C ALA A 97 -10.21 15.52 -8.81
N TRP A 98 -10.61 14.35 -9.32
CA TRP A 98 -9.99 13.05 -9.06
C TRP A 98 -8.83 12.72 -10.02
N SER A 99 -8.86 13.20 -11.26
CA SER A 99 -7.76 13.02 -12.22
C SER A 99 -7.47 14.29 -13.04
N PRO A 100 -6.44 15.07 -12.64
CA PRO A 100 -6.00 16.26 -13.38
C PRO A 100 -5.58 15.95 -14.83
N SER A 101 -5.18 14.70 -15.11
CA SER A 101 -4.81 14.21 -16.43
C SER A 101 -5.99 14.20 -17.40
N VAL A 102 -7.20 13.92 -16.90
CA VAL A 102 -8.43 13.86 -17.72
C VAL A 102 -8.99 15.25 -18.03
N SER A 103 -8.69 16.27 -17.21
CA SER A 103 -9.03 17.69 -17.50
C SER A 103 -8.52 18.18 -18.87
N ARG A 104 -7.51 17.49 -19.43
CA ARG A 104 -6.89 17.82 -20.72
C ARG A 104 -7.69 17.28 -21.92
N ILE A 105 -8.58 16.32 -21.71
CA ILE A 105 -9.37 15.64 -22.76
C ILE A 105 -10.75 16.31 -22.92
N TRP A 106 -11.34 16.85 -21.87
CA TRP A 106 -12.69 17.42 -21.92
C TRP A 106 -12.85 18.65 -22.84
N PRO A 107 -11.88 19.59 -22.92
CA PRO A 107 -11.92 20.66 -23.92
C PRO A 107 -11.88 20.13 -25.36
N ILE A 108 -11.32 18.94 -25.58
CA ILE A 108 -11.19 18.29 -26.89
C ILE A 108 -12.54 17.73 -27.37
N VAL A 109 -13.45 17.38 -26.46
CA VAL A 109 -14.85 16.96 -26.74
C VAL A 109 -15.85 18.11 -26.61
N GLY A 110 -15.39 19.37 -26.58
CA GLY A 110 -16.27 20.56 -26.58
C GLY A 110 -16.85 20.93 -25.21
N VAL A 111 -16.33 20.36 -24.12
CA VAL A 111 -16.78 20.66 -22.75
C VAL A 111 -16.03 21.89 -22.23
N ARG A 112 -16.76 22.95 -21.87
CA ARG A 112 -16.21 24.15 -21.22
C ARG A 112 -15.82 23.81 -19.78
N LEU A 113 -14.53 23.96 -19.46
CA LEU A 113 -14.05 23.80 -18.08
C LEU A 113 -14.52 24.99 -17.22
N PRO A 114 -14.91 24.76 -15.96
CA PRO A 114 -15.36 25.83 -15.07
C PRO A 114 -14.19 26.73 -14.67
N HIS A 115 -14.51 27.95 -14.23
CA HIS A 115 -13.52 28.82 -13.60
C HIS A 115 -13.02 28.20 -12.28
N TRP A 116 -11.79 28.51 -11.86
CA TRP A 116 -11.17 27.95 -10.64
C TRP A 116 -12.02 28.14 -9.39
N THR A 117 -12.64 29.31 -9.23
CA THR A 117 -13.58 29.58 -8.13
C THR A 117 -14.78 28.64 -8.13
N THR A 118 -15.29 28.23 -9.29
CA THR A 118 -16.37 27.24 -9.39
C THR A 118 -15.90 25.85 -8.92
N LEU A 119 -14.65 25.46 -9.19
CA LEU A 119 -14.08 24.21 -8.69
C LEU A 119 -13.83 24.25 -7.17
N GLN A 120 -13.42 25.40 -6.63
CA GLN A 120 -13.31 25.60 -5.18
C GLN A 120 -14.67 25.53 -4.50
N HIS A 121 -15.68 26.23 -5.02
CA HIS A 121 -17.04 26.18 -4.50
C HIS A 121 -17.62 24.77 -4.58
N ALA A 122 -17.44 24.06 -5.70
CA ALA A 122 -17.87 22.67 -5.83
C ALA A 122 -17.16 21.74 -4.85
N ARG A 123 -15.85 21.95 -4.60
CA ARG A 123 -15.12 21.24 -3.55
C ARG A 123 -15.70 21.55 -2.18
N GLU A 124 -15.92 22.82 -1.84
CA GLU A 124 -16.51 23.24 -0.57
C GLU A 124 -17.92 22.66 -0.37
N GLU A 125 -18.74 22.64 -1.42
CA GLU A 125 -20.06 21.99 -1.41
C GLU A 125 -19.94 20.48 -1.17
N ILE A 126 -19.03 19.78 -1.85
CA ILE A 126 -18.78 18.35 -1.64
C ILE A 126 -18.28 18.09 -0.22
N TRP A 127 -17.36 18.91 0.29
CA TRP A 127 -16.86 18.81 1.66
C TRP A 127 -17.98 19.07 2.68
N SER A 128 -18.85 20.03 2.41
CA SER A 128 -20.05 20.31 3.20
C SER A 128 -21.03 19.13 3.18
N MET A 129 -21.24 18.50 2.02
CA MET A 129 -22.09 17.33 1.85
C MET A 129 -21.54 16.10 2.58
N LEU A 130 -20.24 15.84 2.43
CA LEU A 130 -19.55 14.71 3.08
C LEU A 130 -19.30 14.96 4.56
N LYS A 131 -19.42 16.21 5.05
CA LYS A 131 -19.14 16.60 6.43
C LYS A 131 -17.78 16.11 6.94
N LEU A 132 -16.81 15.91 6.05
CA LEU A 132 -15.46 15.46 6.42
C LEU A 132 -14.74 16.57 7.16
N GLU A 133 -14.46 16.34 8.44
CA GLU A 133 -13.76 17.27 9.30
C GLU A 133 -12.25 17.10 9.08
N LEU A 134 -11.61 18.13 8.54
CA LEU A 134 -10.14 18.22 8.56
C LEU A 134 -9.70 18.72 9.92
N ARG A 135 -9.18 17.81 10.75
CA ARG A 135 -8.70 18.14 12.09
C ARG A 135 -7.28 18.66 12.02
N GLN A 136 -7.10 19.90 12.45
CA GLN A 136 -5.80 20.52 12.61
C GLN A 136 -5.36 20.47 14.07
N LYS A 137 -4.15 19.96 14.33
CA LYS A 137 -3.53 20.00 15.65
C LYS A 137 -2.04 20.29 15.53
N LYS A 138 -1.51 21.07 16.48
CA LYS A 138 -0.07 21.25 16.63
C LYS A 138 0.57 20.04 17.31
N SER A 139 1.68 19.56 16.73
CA SER A 139 2.50 18.51 17.31
C SER A 139 3.23 19.00 18.57
N VAL A 140 3.89 18.08 19.27
CA VAL A 140 4.79 18.43 20.39
C VAL A 140 5.97 19.30 19.96
N TRP A 141 6.31 19.30 18.67
CA TRP A 141 7.36 20.12 18.06
C TRP A 141 6.80 21.36 17.37
N LYS A 142 5.56 21.75 17.68
CA LYS A 142 4.87 22.93 17.14
C LYS A 142 4.62 22.85 15.62
N GLN A 143 4.73 21.66 15.02
CA GLN A 143 4.40 21.44 13.60
C GLN A 143 2.89 21.29 13.41
N GLU A 144 2.36 21.85 12.32
CA GLU A 144 0.95 21.70 11.97
C GLU A 144 0.68 20.29 11.41
N CYS A 145 -0.19 19.54 12.07
CA CYS A 145 -0.61 18.21 11.64
C CYS A 145 -2.09 18.26 11.26
N TYR A 146 -2.43 17.64 10.12
CA TYR A 146 -3.80 17.58 9.60
C TYR A 146 -4.21 16.12 9.43
N ALA A 147 -5.39 15.73 9.91
CA ALA A 147 -5.93 14.40 9.64
C ALA A 147 -7.43 14.44 9.42
N LEU A 148 -7.91 13.55 8.56
CA LEU A 148 -9.34 13.25 8.44
C LEU A 148 -9.79 12.38 9.62
N SER A 149 -11.04 12.54 10.02
CA SER A 149 -11.64 11.72 11.08
C SER A 149 -11.81 10.27 10.63
N VAL A 150 -11.16 9.35 11.34
CA VAL A 150 -11.38 7.90 11.17
C VAL A 150 -12.86 7.57 11.39
N GLY A 151 -13.47 8.08 12.46
CA GLY A 151 -14.86 7.79 12.81
C GLY A 151 -15.87 8.21 11.72
N GLN A 152 -15.65 9.35 11.08
CA GLN A 152 -16.51 9.80 9.98
C GLN A 152 -16.35 8.91 8.74
N ILE A 153 -15.12 8.52 8.39
CA ILE A 153 -14.89 7.62 7.26
C ILE A 153 -15.56 6.26 7.51
N LEU A 154 -15.43 5.70 8.72
CA LEU A 154 -16.13 4.47 9.10
C LEU A 154 -17.66 4.63 8.97
N GLY A 155 -18.19 5.76 9.44
CA GLY A 155 -19.61 6.09 9.29
C GLY A 155 -20.06 6.17 7.84
N HIS A 156 -19.25 6.74 6.95
CA HIS A 156 -19.56 6.80 5.52
C HIS A 156 -19.56 5.42 4.85
N GLU A 157 -18.60 4.56 5.18
CA GLU A 157 -18.57 3.19 4.64
C GLU A 157 -19.73 2.34 5.17
N LEU A 158 -20.18 2.62 6.39
CA LEU A 158 -21.36 1.97 6.95
C LEU A 158 -22.67 2.48 6.32
N SER A 159 -22.72 3.76 5.96
CA SER A 159 -23.82 4.36 5.20
C SER A 159 -23.74 4.06 3.68
N ASN A 160 -22.68 3.42 3.21
CA ASN A 160 -22.50 3.07 1.81
C ASN A 160 -23.21 1.74 1.48
N PRO A 161 -24.30 1.75 0.69
CA PRO A 161 -25.07 0.53 0.40
C PRO A 161 -24.31 -0.51 -0.42
N TYR A 162 -23.18 -0.14 -1.05
CA TYR A 162 -22.35 -1.07 -1.82
C TYR A 162 -21.28 -1.76 -0.97
N VAL A 163 -20.84 -1.11 0.11
CA VAL A 163 -19.75 -1.61 0.97
C VAL A 163 -20.31 -2.25 2.23
N CYS A 164 -21.30 -1.63 2.86
CA CYS A 164 -21.90 -2.09 4.12
C CYS A 164 -22.31 -3.58 4.11
N PRO A 165 -23.01 -4.10 3.08
CA PRO A 165 -23.42 -5.52 3.05
C PRO A 165 -22.25 -6.52 2.95
N LEU A 166 -21.05 -6.05 2.61
CA LEU A 166 -19.85 -6.88 2.44
C LEU A 166 -18.95 -6.89 3.68
N LEU A 167 -19.29 -6.11 4.70
CA LEU A 167 -18.51 -6.01 5.93
C LEU A 167 -18.88 -7.11 6.93
N ASP A 168 -17.86 -7.82 7.40
CA ASP A 168 -17.96 -8.60 8.63
C ASP A 168 -17.83 -7.67 9.84
N PHE A 169 -18.75 -7.79 10.80
CA PHE A 169 -18.71 -7.07 12.08
C PHE A 169 -18.37 -7.97 13.27
N TYR A 170 -18.32 -9.29 13.03
CA TYR A 170 -18.00 -10.31 14.01
C TYR A 170 -16.76 -11.07 13.54
N PRO A 171 -15.91 -11.52 14.48
CA PRO A 171 -14.87 -12.46 14.13
C PRO A 171 -15.50 -13.80 13.71
N GLU A 172 -14.84 -14.51 12.82
CA GLU A 172 -15.27 -15.79 12.28
C GLU A 172 -14.32 -16.90 12.76
N ASP A 173 -14.87 -17.99 13.28
CA ASP A 173 -14.12 -19.20 13.53
C ASP A 173 -14.25 -20.14 12.31
N PRO A 174 -13.15 -20.33 11.54
CA PRO A 174 -13.14 -21.24 10.39
C PRO A 174 -13.23 -22.72 10.77
N ARG A 175 -13.19 -23.08 12.07
CA ARG A 175 -13.14 -24.47 12.58
C ARG A 175 -12.05 -25.31 11.89
N GLY A 176 -10.91 -24.67 11.67
CA GLY A 176 -9.75 -25.29 11.01
C GLY A 176 -9.83 -25.41 9.48
N GLY A 177 -10.87 -24.86 8.82
CA GLY A 177 -11.06 -24.93 7.36
C GLY A 177 -11.15 -23.58 6.65
N GLU A 178 -10.38 -23.41 5.57
CA GLU A 178 -10.47 -22.31 4.58
C GLU A 178 -10.29 -20.88 5.15
N ILE A 179 -9.05 -20.53 5.48
CA ILE A 179 -8.65 -19.23 6.04
C ILE A 179 -8.14 -18.32 4.91
N TYR A 180 -8.80 -17.19 4.71
CA TYR A 180 -8.50 -16.26 3.61
C TYR A 180 -8.86 -14.80 3.88
N LYS A 181 -9.43 -14.42 5.03
CA LYS A 181 -9.83 -13.04 5.32
C LYS A 181 -9.51 -12.62 6.77
N CYS A 182 -9.35 -11.32 7.02
CA CYS A 182 -8.92 -10.81 8.34
C CYS A 182 -9.96 -11.02 9.45
N SER A 183 -11.25 -11.18 9.14
CA SER A 183 -12.28 -11.56 10.12
C SER A 183 -12.06 -12.94 10.74
N GLN A 184 -11.27 -13.79 10.09
CA GLN A 184 -10.85 -15.10 10.61
C GLN A 184 -9.54 -15.04 11.41
N SER A 185 -9.02 -13.84 11.70
CA SER A 185 -7.77 -13.69 12.45
C SER A 185 -7.92 -14.07 13.92
N GLN A 186 -6.91 -14.74 14.46
CA GLN A 186 -6.84 -15.06 15.87
C GLN A 186 -6.88 -13.80 16.73
N LYS A 187 -6.25 -12.70 16.27
CA LYS A 187 -6.26 -11.44 16.99
C LYS A 187 -7.69 -10.94 17.25
N TRP A 188 -8.52 -10.88 16.21
CA TRP A 188 -9.89 -10.37 16.34
C TRP A 188 -10.77 -11.32 17.15
N LEU A 189 -10.64 -12.63 16.93
CA LEU A 189 -11.46 -13.63 17.61
C LEU A 189 -11.11 -13.77 19.10
N GLN A 190 -9.82 -13.75 19.47
CA GLN A 190 -9.37 -14.27 20.77
C GLN A 190 -8.48 -13.33 21.57
N GLU A 191 -7.66 -12.50 20.94
CA GLU A 191 -6.55 -11.79 21.63
C GLU A 191 -6.90 -10.36 22.07
N LEU A 192 -8.02 -9.80 21.60
CA LEU A 192 -8.49 -8.51 22.10
C LEU A 192 -8.91 -8.63 23.58
N GLY A 193 -8.44 -7.68 24.39
CA GLY A 193 -8.78 -7.60 25.80
C GLY A 193 -10.30 -7.44 26.02
N PRO A 194 -10.86 -7.88 27.17
CA PRO A 194 -12.30 -7.86 27.42
C PRO A 194 -12.98 -6.50 27.19
N ALA A 195 -12.33 -5.39 27.53
CA ALA A 195 -12.87 -4.05 27.33
C ALA A 195 -12.97 -3.63 25.85
N LEU A 196 -12.18 -4.25 24.97
CA LEU A 196 -12.11 -3.97 23.53
C LEU A 196 -12.86 -5.01 22.68
N ARG A 197 -13.41 -6.05 23.31
CA ARG A 197 -14.34 -6.99 22.68
C ARG A 197 -15.75 -6.46 22.90
N VAL A 198 -16.27 -5.81 21.87
CA VAL A 198 -17.52 -5.04 21.94
C VAL A 198 -18.70 -5.74 21.26
N GLN A 199 -18.47 -6.96 20.76
CA GLN A 199 -19.49 -7.72 20.06
C GLN A 199 -20.70 -7.93 20.98
N MET A 200 -21.87 -7.62 20.44
CA MET A 200 -23.18 -7.85 21.02
C MET A 200 -24.06 -8.46 19.93
N ILE A 201 -25.13 -9.15 20.31
CA ILE A 201 -26.07 -9.73 19.36
C ILE A 201 -27.50 -9.30 19.72
N GLU A 202 -28.26 -8.96 18.68
CA GLU A 202 -29.69 -8.70 18.78
C GLU A 202 -30.47 -9.96 18.42
N VAL A 203 -31.32 -10.42 19.33
CA VAL A 203 -32.20 -11.58 19.15
C VAL A 203 -33.57 -11.20 19.69
N GLU A 204 -34.62 -11.31 18.86
CA GLU A 204 -36.00 -10.96 19.25
C GLU A 204 -36.13 -9.55 19.87
N ASN A 205 -35.46 -8.55 19.28
CA ASN A 205 -35.36 -7.16 19.76
C ASN A 205 -34.72 -7.00 21.15
N LYS A 206 -33.98 -8.01 21.61
CA LYS A 206 -33.21 -7.98 22.86
C LYS A 206 -31.72 -8.00 22.59
N HIS A 207 -30.97 -7.22 23.37
CA HIS A 207 -29.53 -7.08 23.21
C HIS A 207 -28.79 -7.92 24.25
N PHE A 208 -28.00 -8.88 23.77
CA PHE A 208 -27.12 -9.72 24.57
C PHE A 208 -25.68 -9.26 24.40
N TYR A 209 -24.99 -9.01 25.52
CA TYR A 209 -23.61 -8.58 25.55
C TYR A 209 -22.73 -9.68 26.13
N ILE A 210 -21.45 -9.69 25.71
CA ILE A 210 -20.48 -10.54 26.39
C ILE A 210 -20.31 -10.11 27.85
N PHE A 211 -19.96 -11.08 28.69
CA PHE A 211 -19.83 -10.95 30.14
C PHE A 211 -21.10 -10.54 30.87
N GLU A 212 -22.27 -10.63 30.24
CA GLU A 212 -23.56 -10.51 30.94
C GLU A 212 -24.25 -11.88 31.01
N PRO A 213 -24.74 -12.32 32.18
CA PRO A 213 -25.55 -13.53 32.27
C PRO A 213 -26.78 -13.48 31.36
N ALA A 214 -27.10 -14.59 30.73
CA ALA A 214 -28.28 -14.78 29.90
C ALA A 214 -28.97 -16.09 30.26
N LEU A 215 -30.30 -16.11 30.24
CA LEU A 215 -31.08 -17.33 30.36
C LEU A 215 -31.42 -17.84 28.95
N THR A 216 -31.09 -19.10 28.66
CA THR A 216 -31.49 -19.74 27.41
C THR A 216 -32.98 -20.04 27.40
N LYS A 217 -33.56 -20.29 26.22
CA LYS A 217 -34.95 -20.74 26.04
C LYS A 217 -35.22 -22.06 26.74
N SER A 218 -34.19 -22.89 26.93
CA SER A 218 -34.26 -24.14 27.71
C SER A 218 -34.19 -23.93 29.24
N GLY A 219 -34.03 -22.69 29.73
CA GLY A 219 -33.94 -22.36 31.14
C GLY A 219 -32.55 -22.51 31.76
N ALA A 220 -31.50 -22.74 30.96
CA ALA A 220 -30.13 -22.79 31.43
C ALA A 220 -29.53 -21.39 31.52
N MET A 221 -28.84 -21.07 32.61
CA MET A 221 -28.12 -19.80 32.75
C MET A 221 -26.72 -19.94 32.15
N VAL A 222 -26.30 -18.99 31.33
CA VAL A 222 -25.00 -18.98 30.66
C VAL A 222 -24.40 -17.58 30.68
N VAL A 223 -23.08 -17.46 30.56
CA VAL A 223 -22.41 -16.16 30.39
C VAL A 223 -21.66 -16.16 29.07
N PRO A 224 -22.15 -15.46 28.02
CA PRO A 224 -21.43 -15.31 26.76
C PRO A 224 -20.06 -14.66 26.99
N VAL A 225 -18.98 -15.32 26.59
CA VAL A 225 -17.61 -14.78 26.69
C VAL A 225 -17.12 -14.31 25.32
N PHE A 226 -17.52 -15.00 24.25
CA PHE A 226 -17.23 -14.61 22.87
C PHE A 226 -18.50 -14.71 22.03
N LEU A 227 -18.69 -13.78 21.12
CA LEU A 227 -19.69 -13.85 20.06
C LEU A 227 -18.98 -13.90 18.73
N TYR A 228 -19.26 -14.93 17.94
CA TYR A 228 -18.52 -15.21 16.72
C TYR A 228 -19.42 -15.89 15.68
N LYS A 229 -18.99 -15.80 14.43
CA LYS A 229 -19.62 -16.49 13.31
C LYS A 229 -18.94 -17.83 13.08
N SER A 230 -19.70 -18.88 12.79
CA SER A 230 -19.14 -20.13 12.27
C SER A 230 -20.01 -20.67 11.15
N GLY A 231 -19.45 -20.77 9.95
CA GLY A 231 -20.25 -21.04 8.75
C GLY A 231 -21.26 -19.92 8.48
N LEU A 232 -22.54 -20.28 8.41
CA LEU A 232 -23.63 -19.32 8.22
C LEU A 232 -24.27 -18.86 9.53
N ASP A 233 -23.94 -19.53 10.64
CA ASP A 233 -24.60 -19.36 11.92
C ASP A 233 -23.79 -18.49 12.89
N MET A 234 -24.49 -17.95 13.88
CA MET A 234 -23.92 -17.15 14.96
C MET A 234 -23.94 -17.94 16.26
N TYR A 235 -22.81 -17.92 16.96
CA TYR A 235 -22.63 -18.64 18.22
C TYR A 235 -22.13 -17.71 19.32
N ALA A 236 -22.56 -18.02 20.54
CA ALA A 236 -22.00 -17.53 21.77
C ALA A 236 -21.16 -18.64 22.40
N ARG A 237 -19.87 -18.37 22.63
CA ARG A 237 -19.02 -19.25 23.43
C ARG A 237 -19.18 -18.87 24.88
N CYS A 238 -19.86 -19.73 25.64
CA CYS A 238 -20.42 -19.41 26.94
C CYS A 238 -19.74 -20.16 28.07
N ALA A 239 -19.54 -19.48 29.20
CA ALA A 239 -19.26 -20.15 30.47
C ALA A 239 -20.57 -20.67 31.07
N LEU A 240 -20.51 -21.86 31.69
CA LEU A 240 -21.59 -22.38 32.52
C LEU A 240 -21.71 -21.54 33.81
N PRO A 241 -22.90 -21.50 34.45
CA PRO A 241 -23.22 -20.47 35.43
C PRO A 241 -22.40 -20.66 36.70
N GLN A 242 -21.36 -19.85 36.85
CA GLN A 242 -20.62 -19.66 38.08
C GLN A 242 -20.55 -18.15 38.35
N ILE A 243 -20.88 -17.73 39.58
CA ILE A 243 -20.75 -16.33 40.03
C ILE A 243 -19.27 -15.87 40.01
N ARG A 244 -18.36 -16.84 39.88
CA ARG A 244 -16.93 -16.65 39.76
C ARG A 244 -16.44 -17.09 38.38
N MET A 245 -15.72 -16.21 37.69
CA MET A 245 -15.09 -16.50 36.41
C MET A 245 -13.68 -15.92 36.39
N PRO A 246 -12.68 -16.63 35.83
CA PRO A 246 -11.32 -16.13 35.83
C PRO A 246 -11.18 -14.97 34.85
N LEU A 247 -10.37 -13.98 35.22
CA LEU A 247 -10.01 -12.86 34.38
C LEU A 247 -9.25 -13.35 33.14
N GLY A 248 -9.93 -13.39 32.00
CA GLY A 248 -9.33 -13.76 30.71
C GLY A 248 -9.42 -15.24 30.35
N VAL A 249 -10.65 -15.75 30.21
CA VAL A 249 -10.89 -17.09 29.66
C VAL A 249 -10.44 -17.16 28.19
N SER A 250 -9.58 -18.13 27.87
CA SER A 250 -9.17 -18.41 26.49
C SER A 250 -10.35 -18.89 25.64
N PHE A 251 -10.40 -18.49 24.38
CA PHE A 251 -11.40 -19.01 23.44
C PHE A 251 -11.34 -20.53 23.36
N ALA A 252 -10.16 -21.14 23.34
CA ALA A 252 -10.00 -22.59 23.26
C ALA A 252 -10.23 -23.34 24.60
N SER A 253 -10.75 -22.68 25.64
CA SER A 253 -10.98 -23.33 26.93
C SER A 253 -12.07 -24.41 26.85
N ASP A 254 -11.77 -25.59 27.38
CA ASP A 254 -12.72 -26.71 27.54
C ASP A 254 -13.86 -26.38 28.52
N GLY A 255 -13.68 -25.34 29.37
CA GLY A 255 -14.69 -24.86 30.29
C GLY A 255 -15.79 -24.01 29.64
N LEU A 256 -15.70 -23.77 28.33
CA LEU A 256 -16.69 -23.03 27.56
C LEU A 256 -17.48 -23.97 26.64
N VAL A 257 -18.77 -23.69 26.50
CA VAL A 257 -19.68 -24.42 25.61
C VAL A 257 -20.20 -23.50 24.50
N ASP A 258 -20.35 -24.04 23.31
CA ASP A 258 -20.96 -23.31 22.20
C ASP A 258 -22.48 -23.36 22.30
N VAL A 259 -23.10 -22.19 22.29
CA VAL A 259 -24.55 -22.00 22.34
C VAL A 259 -24.95 -21.21 21.09
N SER A 260 -25.93 -21.70 20.33
CA SER A 260 -26.50 -20.90 19.23
C SER A 260 -27.11 -19.62 19.81
N VAL A 261 -26.85 -18.46 19.19
CA VAL A 261 -27.42 -17.20 19.70
C VAL A 261 -28.96 -17.21 19.69
N LEU A 262 -29.57 -18.05 18.84
CA LEU A 262 -31.03 -18.21 18.77
C LEU A 262 -31.63 -18.87 20.02
N GLU A 263 -30.82 -19.56 20.82
CA GLU A 263 -31.23 -20.15 22.10
C GLU A 263 -31.24 -19.12 23.25
N LEU A 264 -30.72 -17.91 23.05
CA LEU A 264 -30.73 -16.86 24.08
C LEU A 264 -32.16 -16.30 24.23
N GLY A 265 -32.70 -16.30 25.46
CA GLY A 265 -34.09 -15.95 25.74
C GLY A 265 -34.26 -14.71 26.61
N GLN A 266 -33.65 -14.70 27.81
CA GLN A 266 -33.72 -13.55 28.74
C GLN A 266 -32.35 -12.89 28.91
N THR A 267 -32.34 -11.56 28.84
CA THR A 267 -31.13 -10.75 29.07
C THR A 267 -30.89 -10.55 30.56
N TYR A 268 -29.65 -10.24 30.96
CA TYR A 268 -29.28 -10.00 32.36
C TYR A 268 -30.28 -9.16 33.19
N PRO A 269 -30.81 -8.01 32.69
CA PRO A 269 -31.78 -7.22 33.44
C PRO A 269 -33.15 -7.89 33.64
N GLU A 270 -33.50 -8.88 32.82
CA GLU A 270 -34.78 -9.58 32.85
C GLU A 270 -34.78 -10.81 33.77
N ILE A 271 -33.60 -11.28 34.21
CA ILE A 271 -33.47 -12.53 34.96
C ILE A 271 -33.95 -12.33 36.41
N ILE A 272 -35.02 -13.05 36.77
CA ILE A 272 -35.61 -13.07 38.11
C ILE A 272 -35.25 -14.40 38.79
N MET A 273 -34.63 -14.33 39.98
CA MET A 273 -34.19 -15.49 40.75
C MET A 273 -35.25 -15.91 41.78
N GLY A 274 -36.45 -16.28 41.30
CA GLY A 274 -37.57 -16.64 42.15
C GLY A 274 -37.96 -15.53 43.13
N ASN A 275 -38.08 -15.86 44.42
CA ASN A 275 -38.42 -14.88 45.47
C ASN A 275 -37.23 -14.02 45.93
N HIS A 276 -36.03 -14.25 45.38
CA HIS A 276 -34.79 -13.58 45.81
C HIS A 276 -34.51 -12.25 45.06
N GLY A 277 -35.46 -11.78 44.24
CA GLY A 277 -35.31 -10.55 43.46
C GLY A 277 -34.64 -10.77 42.11
N THR A 278 -34.08 -9.69 41.54
CA THR A 278 -33.38 -9.77 40.25
C THR A 278 -31.98 -10.37 40.43
N LEU A 279 -31.45 -11.00 39.38
CA LEU A 279 -30.06 -11.45 39.39
C LEU A 279 -29.09 -10.28 39.66
N ALA A 280 -29.42 -9.09 39.18
CA ALA A 280 -28.61 -7.89 39.35
C ALA A 280 -28.44 -7.48 40.81
N ASP A 281 -29.50 -7.61 41.61
CA ASP A 281 -29.46 -7.34 43.05
C ASP A 281 -28.59 -8.37 43.77
N LEU A 282 -28.71 -9.65 43.39
CA LEU A 282 -28.01 -10.76 44.03
C LEU A 282 -26.50 -10.76 43.77
N CYS A 283 -26.07 -10.40 42.56
CA CYS A 283 -24.64 -10.35 42.22
C CYS A 283 -24.00 -8.98 42.52
N GLY A 284 -24.74 -8.04 43.12
CA GLY A 284 -24.26 -6.68 43.41
C GLY A 284 -23.75 -5.95 42.17
N GLN A 285 -24.28 -6.31 40.99
CA GLN A 285 -23.85 -5.83 39.67
C GLN A 285 -22.39 -6.16 39.29
N ARG A 286 -21.87 -7.33 39.67
CA ARG A 286 -20.49 -7.75 39.38
C ARG A 286 -20.40 -9.24 39.08
N ILE A 287 -19.39 -9.63 38.30
CA ILE A 287 -18.88 -11.00 38.23
C ILE A 287 -17.56 -11.01 38.99
N LEU A 288 -17.39 -11.95 39.93
CA LEU A 288 -16.16 -12.06 40.74
C LEU A 288 -15.12 -12.91 40.02
N ASP A 289 -13.84 -12.67 40.31
CA ASP A 289 -12.78 -13.56 39.84
C ASP A 289 -12.83 -14.92 40.58
N THR A 290 -12.36 -15.99 39.94
CA THR A 290 -12.29 -17.32 40.56
C THR A 290 -11.20 -17.41 41.62
N ASN A 291 -10.12 -16.65 41.45
CA ASN A 291 -8.90 -16.67 42.25
C ASN A 291 -8.70 -15.41 43.12
N ASP A 292 -9.50 -14.36 42.93
CA ASP A 292 -9.43 -13.10 43.67
C ASP A 292 -10.86 -12.62 44.06
N GLU A 293 -11.00 -11.92 45.18
CA GLU A 293 -12.27 -11.29 45.57
C GLU A 293 -12.56 -10.00 44.77
N ARG A 294 -11.62 -9.57 43.93
CA ARG A 294 -11.83 -8.45 43.00
C ARG A 294 -12.87 -8.79 41.93
N PRO A 295 -13.66 -7.79 41.46
CA PRO A 295 -14.58 -7.99 40.36
C PRO A 295 -13.80 -8.27 39.06
N ALA A 296 -14.05 -9.42 38.44
CA ALA A 296 -13.55 -9.76 37.11
C ALA A 296 -14.23 -8.88 36.03
N HIS A 297 -15.55 -8.68 36.16
CA HIS A 297 -16.33 -7.84 35.23
C HIS A 297 -17.40 -7.03 35.95
N GLN A 298 -17.61 -5.80 35.48
CA GLN A 298 -18.70 -4.94 35.92
C GLN A 298 -19.97 -5.27 35.14
N LEU A 299 -21.11 -5.37 35.84
CA LEU A 299 -22.43 -5.52 35.25
C LEU A 299 -23.26 -4.24 35.46
N PRO A 300 -24.24 -3.97 34.57
CA PRO A 300 -24.27 -4.47 33.20
C PRO A 300 -22.97 -4.08 32.44
N ASN A 301 -22.71 -4.73 31.31
CA ASN A 301 -21.53 -4.45 30.49
C ASN A 301 -21.50 -2.94 30.17
N PRO A 302 -20.37 -2.23 30.37
CA PRO A 302 -20.27 -0.80 30.11
C PRO A 302 -20.70 -0.37 28.70
N TRP A 303 -20.55 -1.26 27.70
CA TRP A 303 -21.00 -1.03 26.34
C TRP A 303 -22.51 -1.01 26.20
N ARG A 304 -23.28 -1.68 27.07
CA ARG A 304 -24.74 -1.56 27.09
C ARG A 304 -25.17 -0.12 27.34
N THR A 305 -24.53 0.55 28.30
CA THR A 305 -24.80 1.96 28.62
C THR A 305 -24.37 2.88 27.48
N LYS A 306 -23.19 2.66 26.90
CA LYS A 306 -22.66 3.48 25.79
C LYS A 306 -23.48 3.36 24.51
N ALA A 307 -23.92 2.15 24.19
CA ALA A 307 -24.74 1.88 23.02
C ALA A 307 -26.14 2.50 23.14
N TYR A 308 -26.66 2.66 24.36
CA TYR A 308 -27.96 3.27 24.63
C TYR A 308 -29.06 2.70 23.71
N GLY A 309 -29.17 1.37 23.69
CA GLY A 309 -30.15 0.66 22.88
C GLY A 309 -29.82 0.55 21.38
N LYS A 310 -28.64 0.97 20.92
CA LYS A 310 -28.17 0.75 19.54
C LYS A 310 -27.42 -0.57 19.40
N VAL A 311 -27.41 -1.13 18.18
CA VAL A 311 -26.49 -2.22 17.83
C VAL A 311 -25.06 -1.69 17.78
N ILE A 312 -24.08 -2.51 18.17
CA ILE A 312 -22.66 -2.16 18.06
C ILE A 312 -22.07 -2.81 16.80
N ARG A 313 -21.44 -2.00 15.96
CA ARG A 313 -20.65 -2.44 14.81
C ARG A 313 -19.16 -2.33 15.13
N HIS A 314 -18.50 -3.46 15.33
CA HIS A 314 -17.06 -3.50 15.49
C HIS A 314 -16.39 -3.48 14.10
N MET A 315 -15.65 -2.42 13.80
CA MET A 315 -15.01 -2.21 12.49
C MET A 315 -13.49 -2.03 12.63
N PRO A 316 -12.71 -3.09 12.92
CA PRO A 316 -11.26 -2.97 12.98
C PRO A 316 -10.64 -2.54 11.65
N ILE A 317 -9.51 -1.85 11.73
CA ILE A 317 -8.78 -1.35 10.56
C ILE A 317 -7.37 -1.94 10.46
N ASN A 318 -6.90 -2.13 9.23
CA ASN A 318 -5.49 -2.32 8.94
C ASN A 318 -4.90 -0.94 8.62
N LEU A 319 -4.07 -0.43 9.51
CA LEU A 319 -3.47 0.90 9.41
C LEU A 319 -2.13 0.79 8.67
N TYR A 320 -1.86 1.74 7.78
CA TYR A 320 -0.62 1.78 7.02
C TYR A 320 0.02 3.16 7.12
N ALA A 321 1.35 3.17 7.24
CA ALA A 321 2.13 4.37 7.00
C ALA A 321 3.40 4.07 6.22
N ASN A 322 3.76 4.97 5.33
CA ASN A 322 5.04 4.93 4.64
C ASN A 322 5.41 6.33 4.16
N ASP A 323 6.65 6.51 3.74
CA ASP A 323 7.01 7.68 2.97
C ASP A 323 6.77 7.50 1.47
N THR A 324 6.32 8.58 0.84
CA THR A 324 6.29 8.72 -0.61
C THR A 324 7.00 10.00 -0.99
N SER A 325 7.39 10.09 -2.26
CA SER A 325 7.64 11.39 -2.85
C SER A 325 6.33 12.07 -3.20
N GLY A 326 6.25 13.38 -2.95
CA GLY A 326 5.21 14.27 -3.48
C GLY A 326 5.47 14.69 -4.93
N ASN A 327 6.63 14.37 -5.50
CA ASN A 327 6.95 14.59 -6.92
C ASN A 327 7.11 13.25 -7.64
N VAL A 328 7.00 13.26 -8.98
CA VAL A 328 7.27 12.07 -9.81
C VAL A 328 8.70 11.54 -9.58
N SER A 329 9.69 12.41 -9.30
CA SER A 329 11.02 12.01 -8.85
C SER A 329 11.11 11.96 -7.31
N LYS A 330 11.76 10.94 -6.74
CA LYS A 330 11.86 10.72 -5.27
C LYS A 330 12.70 11.73 -4.47
N GLN A 331 13.47 12.59 -5.13
CA GLN A 331 14.60 13.24 -4.49
C GLN A 331 14.29 14.54 -3.73
N TRP A 332 13.12 15.20 -3.94
CA TRP A 332 12.95 16.60 -3.49
C TRP A 332 11.65 16.95 -2.76
N ASN A 333 10.86 15.99 -2.29
CA ASN A 333 9.64 16.29 -1.54
C ASN A 333 9.12 15.04 -0.79
N ARG A 334 9.78 14.62 0.28
CA ARG A 334 9.34 13.43 1.05
C ARG A 334 8.09 13.78 1.87
N HIS A 335 7.04 12.99 1.70
CA HIS A 335 5.80 13.05 2.49
C HIS A 335 5.66 11.76 3.29
N ILE A 336 5.30 11.87 4.57
CA ILE A 336 4.79 10.75 5.34
C ILE A 336 3.29 10.65 5.11
N LEU A 337 2.81 9.46 4.82
CA LEU A 337 1.40 9.19 4.56
C LEU A 337 0.81 8.22 5.57
N PHE A 338 -0.48 8.40 5.83
CA PHE A 338 -1.32 7.42 6.50
C PHE A 338 -2.51 7.02 5.63
N TYR A 339 -2.70 5.71 5.50
CA TYR A 339 -3.88 5.09 4.91
C TYR A 339 -4.45 4.03 5.84
N PHE A 340 -5.69 3.62 5.63
CA PHE A 340 -6.20 2.38 6.20
C PHE A 340 -7.15 1.65 5.26
N THR A 341 -7.35 0.36 5.51
CA THR A 341 -8.41 -0.46 4.89
C THR A 341 -9.23 -1.12 5.99
N LEU A 342 -10.53 -1.36 5.74
CA LEU A 342 -11.40 -2.08 6.67
C LEU A 342 -11.01 -3.56 6.74
N ALA A 343 -10.77 -4.08 7.94
CA ALA A 343 -10.41 -5.48 8.13
C ALA A 343 -11.61 -6.44 7.99
N GLY A 344 -12.83 -5.94 8.13
CA GLY A 344 -14.06 -6.70 7.89
C GLY A 344 -14.36 -6.99 6.41
N LEU A 345 -13.60 -6.39 5.47
CA LEU A 345 -13.82 -6.62 4.04
C LEU A 345 -13.12 -7.88 3.54
N PRO A 346 -13.74 -8.64 2.62
CA PRO A 346 -13.07 -9.74 1.96
C PRO A 346 -11.89 -9.23 1.10
N PRO A 347 -10.83 -10.02 0.89
CA PRO A 347 -9.59 -9.58 0.22
C PRO A 347 -9.82 -8.95 -1.16
N LYS A 348 -10.74 -9.52 -1.94
CA LYS A 348 -11.08 -9.00 -3.27
C LYS A 348 -11.55 -7.55 -3.21
N MET A 349 -12.30 -7.18 -2.16
CA MET A 349 -12.78 -5.82 -1.95
C MET A 349 -11.73 -4.96 -1.27
N SER A 350 -11.06 -5.44 -0.23
CA SER A 350 -10.06 -4.67 0.52
C SER A 350 -8.76 -4.37 -0.26
N ASN A 351 -8.55 -5.05 -1.40
CA ASN A 351 -7.48 -4.76 -2.36
C ASN A 351 -7.90 -3.79 -3.47
N MET A 352 -9.17 -3.39 -3.55
CA MET A 352 -9.60 -2.35 -4.48
C MET A 352 -9.18 -0.98 -3.96
N GLN A 353 -8.67 -0.13 -4.86
CA GLN A 353 -8.29 1.25 -4.52
C GLN A 353 -9.41 2.05 -3.85
N HIS A 354 -10.67 1.77 -4.20
CA HIS A 354 -11.86 2.37 -3.59
C HIS A 354 -11.90 2.20 -2.06
N ASN A 355 -11.43 1.06 -1.55
CA ASN A 355 -11.49 0.71 -0.13
C ASN A 355 -10.18 1.03 0.62
N CYS A 356 -9.30 1.83 0.00
CA CYS A 356 -8.08 2.36 0.59
C CYS A 356 -8.30 3.83 0.98
N HIS A 357 -8.45 4.09 2.27
CA HIS A 357 -8.84 5.40 2.77
C HIS A 357 -7.63 6.21 3.21
N PHE A 358 -7.52 7.44 2.70
CA PHE A 358 -6.52 8.42 3.13
C PHE A 358 -6.87 9.02 4.49
N LEU A 359 -5.87 9.22 5.35
CA LEU A 359 -6.04 9.90 6.64
C LEU A 359 -5.25 11.20 6.72
N SER A 360 -3.97 11.17 6.37
CA SER A 360 -3.07 12.29 6.59
C SER A 360 -1.83 12.22 5.72
N THR A 361 -1.27 13.40 5.42
CA THR A 361 0.05 13.55 4.82
C THR A 361 0.77 14.74 5.43
N SER A 362 2.10 14.67 5.53
CA SER A 362 2.93 15.85 5.81
C SER A 362 4.35 15.65 5.27
N ASN A 363 4.95 16.73 4.77
CA ASN A 363 6.38 16.84 4.48
C ASN A 363 7.19 17.48 5.62
N GLU A 364 6.52 17.98 6.65
CA GLU A 364 7.14 18.67 7.79
C GLU A 364 7.11 17.83 9.06
N ALA A 365 5.97 17.18 9.33
CA ALA A 365 5.75 16.37 10.52
C ALA A 365 6.13 14.90 10.28
N GLY A 366 6.80 14.28 11.26
CA GLY A 366 7.14 12.86 11.22
C GLY A 366 5.94 11.94 11.49
N VAL A 367 6.12 10.63 11.21
CA VAL A 367 5.09 9.59 11.43
C VAL A 367 4.49 9.59 12.83
N LEU A 368 5.31 9.82 13.87
CA LEU A 368 4.85 9.81 15.25
C LEU A 368 4.09 11.10 15.62
N GLU A 369 4.37 12.22 14.96
CA GLU A 369 3.65 13.47 15.16
C GLU A 369 2.26 13.40 14.55
N ILE A 370 2.18 12.96 13.29
CA ILE A 370 0.91 12.70 12.60
C ILE A 370 0.13 11.60 13.32
N GLY A 371 0.80 10.50 13.68
CA GLY A 371 0.20 9.36 14.35
C GLY A 371 -0.47 9.71 15.67
N LYS A 372 -0.04 10.78 16.36
CA LYS A 372 -0.63 11.19 17.65
C LYS A 372 -2.14 11.40 17.57
N GLN A 373 -2.61 12.19 16.60
CA GLN A 373 -4.03 12.51 16.49
C GLN A 373 -4.87 11.33 16.00
N ILE A 374 -4.28 10.46 15.17
CA ILE A 374 -4.89 9.21 14.73
C ILE A 374 -5.04 8.25 15.92
N VAL A 375 -4.00 8.09 16.75
CA VAL A 375 -4.05 7.28 17.98
C VAL A 375 -5.05 7.84 18.98
N ASP A 376 -5.11 9.16 19.16
CA ASP A 376 -6.11 9.81 20.02
C ASP A 376 -7.54 9.45 19.61
N GLU A 377 -7.84 9.54 18.31
CA GLU A 377 -9.16 9.23 17.79
C GLU A 377 -9.48 7.74 17.84
N ILE A 378 -8.55 6.87 17.47
CA ILE A 378 -8.77 5.41 17.55
C ILE A 378 -9.00 4.99 18.99
N ASN A 379 -8.27 5.56 19.96
CA ASN A 379 -8.54 5.31 21.37
C ASN A 379 -9.94 5.77 21.78
N MET A 380 -10.39 6.94 21.32
CA MET A 380 -11.76 7.42 21.56
C MET A 380 -12.79 6.48 20.94
N LEU A 381 -12.58 6.02 19.69
CA LEU A 381 -13.46 5.03 19.06
C LEU A 381 -13.46 3.71 19.84
N ALA A 382 -12.31 3.29 20.36
CA ALA A 382 -12.13 2.07 21.12
C ALA A 382 -12.74 2.15 22.54
N THR A 383 -12.88 3.34 23.10
CA THR A 383 -13.47 3.53 24.44
C THR A 383 -14.92 3.96 24.39
N ASP A 384 -15.30 4.91 23.55
CA ASP A 384 -16.60 5.57 23.58
C ASP A 384 -17.42 5.29 22.31
N GLY A 385 -16.74 4.98 21.21
CA GLY A 385 -17.35 4.76 19.91
C GLY A 385 -17.88 6.04 19.26
N CYS A 386 -18.48 5.90 18.08
CA CYS A 386 -19.20 6.99 17.43
C CYS A 386 -20.49 6.49 16.78
N VAL A 387 -21.52 7.32 16.73
CA VAL A 387 -22.79 6.96 16.10
C VAL A 387 -22.74 7.20 14.61
N ALA A 388 -23.23 6.26 13.82
CA ALA A 388 -23.42 6.40 12.38
C ALA A 388 -24.63 5.62 11.89
N HIS A 389 -25.10 5.94 10.70
CA HIS A 389 -26.23 5.27 10.07
C HIS A 389 -25.75 4.01 9.33
N ASP A 390 -26.36 2.87 9.64
CA ASP A 390 -26.12 1.60 8.97
C ASP A 390 -27.09 1.43 7.80
N ALA A 391 -26.57 1.47 6.57
CA ALA A 391 -27.39 1.35 5.37
C ALA A 391 -28.05 -0.03 5.20
N SER A 392 -27.48 -1.08 5.79
CA SER A 392 -28.06 -2.42 5.75
C SER A 392 -29.23 -2.59 6.73
N MET A 393 -29.17 -1.93 7.89
CA MET A 393 -30.21 -1.98 8.92
C MET A 393 -31.24 -0.85 8.82
N GLY A 394 -30.91 0.24 8.13
CA GLY A 394 -31.75 1.43 8.04
C GLY A 394 -31.91 2.18 9.36
N CYS A 395 -30.96 2.02 10.30
CA CYS A 395 -30.99 2.65 11.62
C CYS A 395 -29.61 3.11 12.09
N ASP A 396 -29.59 3.93 13.14
CA ASP A 396 -28.35 4.40 13.75
C ASP A 396 -27.75 3.34 14.68
N VAL A 397 -26.46 3.08 14.50
CA VAL A 397 -25.68 2.11 15.28
C VAL A 397 -24.48 2.78 15.93
N LEU A 398 -23.88 2.12 16.92
CA LEU A 398 -22.63 2.56 17.54
C LEU A 398 -21.44 1.85 16.89
N ILE A 399 -20.56 2.60 16.25
CA ILE A 399 -19.30 2.11 15.69
C ILE A 399 -18.23 2.10 16.78
N MET A 400 -17.45 1.03 16.83
CA MET A 400 -16.20 0.94 17.57
C MET A 400 -15.10 0.39 16.65
N SER A 401 -13.87 0.86 16.82
CA SER A 401 -12.74 0.46 15.98
C SER A 401 -11.45 0.34 16.79
N VAL A 402 -10.59 -0.57 16.34
CA VAL A 402 -9.21 -0.77 16.81
C VAL A 402 -8.29 -0.98 15.60
N VAL A 403 -6.97 -0.84 15.81
CA VAL A 403 -5.99 -1.27 14.80
C VAL A 403 -5.78 -2.78 14.92
N LEU A 404 -6.20 -3.52 13.88
CA LEU A 404 -5.97 -4.96 13.80
C LEU A 404 -4.49 -5.25 13.51
N CYS A 405 -3.91 -4.61 12.51
CA CYS A 405 -2.46 -4.61 12.32
C CYS A 405 -1.98 -3.28 11.73
N PHE A 406 -0.70 -3.00 11.96
CA PHE A 406 0.00 -1.85 11.39
C PHE A 406 0.98 -2.35 10.32
N GLN A 407 0.87 -1.81 9.12
CA GLN A 407 1.62 -2.23 7.94
C GLN A 407 2.55 -1.10 7.48
N ALA A 408 3.80 -1.45 7.20
CA ALA A 408 4.83 -0.49 6.84
C ALA A 408 6.06 -1.23 6.28
N ASP A 409 7.00 -0.47 5.72
CA ASP A 409 8.34 -0.97 5.46
C ASP A 409 9.12 -1.18 6.78
N SER A 410 10.29 -1.83 6.72
CA SER A 410 11.10 -2.09 7.93
C SER A 410 11.52 -0.81 8.68
N PRO A 411 12.00 0.25 8.02
CA PRO A 411 12.29 1.52 8.67
C PRO A 411 11.11 2.15 9.40
N MET A 412 9.92 2.14 8.80
CA MET A 412 8.73 2.74 9.39
C MET A 412 8.19 1.91 10.56
N HIS A 413 8.21 0.58 10.43
CA HIS A 413 7.94 -0.31 11.56
C HIS A 413 8.86 0.02 12.74
N ALA A 414 10.17 0.17 12.51
CA ALA A 414 11.12 0.46 13.56
C ALA A 414 10.78 1.74 14.35
N LYS A 415 10.34 2.81 13.65
CA LYS A 415 9.89 4.06 14.29
C LYS A 415 8.65 3.84 15.16
N VAL A 416 7.66 3.11 14.66
CA VAL A 416 6.38 2.88 15.35
C VAL A 416 6.52 1.91 16.53
N THR A 417 7.44 0.95 16.46
CA THR A 417 7.66 -0.06 17.49
C THR A 417 8.71 0.30 18.53
N ASN A 418 9.27 1.52 18.49
CA ASN A 418 10.38 1.94 19.36
C ASN A 418 11.61 1.01 19.24
N THR A 419 11.92 0.50 18.05
CA THR A 419 13.08 -0.37 17.82
C THR A 419 14.10 0.30 16.90
N PRO A 420 15.40 -0.05 16.98
CA PRO A 420 16.41 0.50 16.07
C PRO A 420 16.25 -0.02 14.63
N LEU A 421 16.86 0.69 13.68
CA LEU A 421 16.97 0.21 12.29
C LEU A 421 17.85 -1.03 12.22
N SER A 422 17.34 -2.08 11.59
CA SER A 422 17.89 -3.43 11.70
C SER A 422 19.32 -3.59 11.18
N ASN A 423 19.70 -2.90 10.10
CA ASN A 423 20.94 -3.17 9.36
C ASN A 423 22.21 -2.77 10.14
N VAL A 424 22.10 -1.77 11.01
CA VAL A 424 23.24 -1.19 11.76
C VAL A 424 23.07 -1.31 13.27
N SER A 425 22.26 -2.29 13.71
CA SER A 425 21.93 -2.48 15.12
C SER A 425 22.52 -3.77 15.70
N LEU A 426 22.86 -3.68 16.98
CA LEU A 426 23.11 -4.81 17.89
C LEU A 426 21.84 -5.64 18.10
N ASN A 427 20.66 -5.03 17.92
CA ASN A 427 19.33 -5.59 18.11
C ASN A 427 18.56 -5.54 16.79
N PRO A 428 18.85 -6.44 15.82
CA PRO A 428 18.33 -6.35 14.45
C PRO A 428 16.86 -6.74 14.29
N CYS A 429 16.23 -7.32 15.32
CA CYS A 429 14.86 -7.84 15.26
C CYS A 429 13.91 -7.02 16.13
N ARG A 430 12.74 -6.70 15.57
CA ARG A 430 11.66 -6.00 16.31
C ARG A 430 10.74 -6.94 17.11
N ILE A 431 10.76 -8.23 16.80
CA ILE A 431 9.83 -9.23 17.36
C ILE A 431 10.49 -10.02 18.50
N CYS A 432 11.79 -10.33 18.39
CA CYS A 432 12.54 -11.08 19.39
C CYS A 432 13.80 -10.35 19.87
N CYS A 433 14.39 -10.87 20.94
CA CYS A 433 15.58 -10.35 21.59
C CYS A 433 16.88 -10.88 20.96
N LEU A 434 16.91 -11.12 19.64
CA LEU A 434 18.15 -11.41 18.94
C LEU A 434 19.11 -10.22 19.15
N HIS A 435 20.28 -10.52 19.71
CA HIS A 435 21.25 -9.52 20.14
C HIS A 435 22.68 -9.97 19.80
N THR A 436 23.56 -9.00 19.58
CA THR A 436 25.00 -9.20 19.53
C THR A 436 25.71 -8.10 20.32
N PRO A 437 26.71 -8.41 21.17
CA PRO A 437 27.45 -7.38 21.92
C PRO A 437 28.22 -6.40 21.02
N SER A 438 28.67 -6.85 19.84
CA SER A 438 29.29 -5.97 18.83
C SER A 438 28.93 -6.41 17.40
N MET A 439 29.12 -5.51 16.43
CA MET A 439 28.87 -5.82 15.02
C MET A 439 29.80 -6.92 14.48
N GLU A 440 31.04 -6.97 14.97
CA GLU A 440 32.01 -8.00 14.59
C GLU A 440 31.60 -9.40 15.05
N GLN A 441 30.84 -9.49 16.14
CA GLN A 441 30.37 -10.76 16.69
C GLN A 441 29.21 -11.37 15.90
N LYS A 442 28.67 -10.70 14.87
CA LYS A 442 27.69 -11.32 13.96
C LYS A 442 28.24 -12.53 13.19
N LYS A 443 29.57 -12.67 13.12
CA LYS A 443 30.24 -13.82 12.47
C LYS A 443 30.40 -15.04 13.38
N THR A 444 30.04 -14.95 14.67
CA THR A 444 30.21 -16.07 15.61
C THR A 444 29.15 -17.14 15.34
N GLU A 445 29.52 -18.39 15.61
CA GLU A 445 28.59 -19.52 15.52
C GLU A 445 27.36 -19.33 16.43
N GLU A 446 27.55 -18.78 17.63
CA GLU A 446 26.47 -18.49 18.56
C GLU A 446 25.43 -17.53 17.96
N TYR A 447 25.88 -16.43 17.34
CA TYR A 447 24.98 -15.49 16.69
C TYR A 447 24.26 -16.12 15.49
N VAL A 448 24.98 -16.86 14.64
CA VAL A 448 24.39 -17.54 13.48
C VAL A 448 23.32 -18.53 13.91
N ARG A 449 23.58 -19.34 14.95
CA ARG A 449 22.60 -20.28 15.53
C ARG A 449 21.37 -19.54 16.05
N ALA A 450 21.55 -18.47 16.83
CA ALA A 450 20.44 -17.65 17.34
C ALA A 450 19.65 -16.98 16.20
N PHE A 451 20.32 -16.48 15.16
CA PHE A 451 19.70 -15.89 13.97
C PHE A 451 18.81 -16.89 13.23
N LEU A 452 19.22 -18.16 13.18
CA LEU A 452 18.50 -19.25 12.51
C LEU A 452 17.45 -19.95 13.40
N HIS A 453 17.33 -19.55 14.68
CA HIS A 453 16.50 -20.21 15.69
C HIS A 453 16.92 -21.67 15.95
N ILE A 454 18.22 -21.92 16.11
CA ILE A 454 18.77 -23.25 16.34
C ILE A 454 19.65 -23.21 17.61
N ASP A 455 19.63 -24.29 18.39
CA ASP A 455 20.54 -24.45 19.54
C ASP A 455 21.86 -25.16 19.18
N ALA A 456 22.71 -25.41 20.18
CA ALA A 456 24.00 -26.07 19.96
C ALA A 456 23.89 -27.53 19.49
N THR A 457 22.71 -28.15 19.63
CA THR A 457 22.44 -29.54 19.25
C THR A 457 21.70 -29.64 17.91
N GLY A 458 21.36 -28.51 17.28
CA GLY A 458 20.64 -28.49 16.02
C GLY A 458 19.11 -28.45 16.17
N HIS A 459 18.57 -28.41 17.39
CA HIS A 459 17.13 -28.32 17.61
C HIS A 459 16.62 -26.88 17.51
N HIS A 460 15.34 -26.74 17.17
CA HIS A 460 14.71 -25.42 17.08
C HIS A 460 14.68 -24.71 18.44
N LYS A 461 15.29 -23.53 18.51
CA LYS A 461 15.29 -22.66 19.68
C LYS A 461 15.26 -21.20 19.24
N SER A 462 14.07 -20.58 19.33
CA SER A 462 13.91 -19.15 19.07
C SER A 462 14.54 -18.31 20.17
N PRO A 463 15.15 -17.14 19.85
CA PRO A 463 15.40 -16.11 20.84
C PRO A 463 14.10 -15.71 21.57
N PRO A 464 14.17 -15.26 22.84
CA PRO A 464 12.99 -14.80 23.56
C PRO A 464 12.25 -13.69 22.82
N CYS A 465 10.92 -13.72 22.83
CA CYS A 465 10.11 -12.66 22.24
C CYS A 465 10.23 -11.36 23.05
N ARG A 466 10.22 -10.21 22.35
CA ARG A 466 10.03 -8.90 22.98
C ARG A 466 8.57 -8.78 23.42
N THR A 467 8.33 -8.14 24.56
CA THR A 467 6.96 -7.81 24.99
C THR A 467 6.73 -6.31 24.87
N TRP A 468 5.53 -5.92 24.42
CA TRP A 468 5.19 -4.50 24.27
C TRP A 468 5.20 -3.77 25.60
N GLN A 469 4.79 -4.43 26.69
CA GLN A 469 4.85 -3.90 28.04
C GLN A 469 6.29 -3.62 28.50
N ALA A 470 7.24 -4.50 28.18
CA ALA A 470 8.65 -4.25 28.50
C ALA A 470 9.17 -3.04 27.72
N ILE A 471 8.85 -2.91 26.43
CA ILE A 471 9.23 -1.73 25.63
C ILE A 471 8.64 -0.44 26.22
N GLN A 472 7.37 -0.45 26.64
CA GLN A 472 6.72 0.69 27.30
C GLN A 472 7.44 1.07 28.61
N LEU A 473 7.79 0.09 29.45
CA LEU A 473 8.47 0.33 30.72
C LEU A 473 9.90 0.84 30.52
N GLN A 474 10.69 0.13 29.72
CA GLN A 474 12.07 0.49 29.42
C GLN A 474 12.19 1.84 28.71
N THR A 475 11.20 2.23 27.89
CA THR A 475 11.15 3.58 27.31
C THR A 475 11.03 4.66 28.40
N LYS A 476 10.27 4.42 29.47
CA LYS A 476 10.17 5.34 30.61
C LYS A 476 11.44 5.36 31.44
N ASP A 477 12.07 4.21 31.64
CA ASP A 477 13.34 4.10 32.35
C ASP A 477 14.45 4.87 31.62
N LEU A 478 14.50 4.76 30.28
CA LEU A 478 15.41 5.54 29.44
C LEU A 478 15.18 7.05 29.57
N TRP A 479 13.94 7.51 29.71
CA TRP A 479 13.66 8.92 29.99
C TRP A 479 14.20 9.37 31.35
N GLU A 480 14.00 8.55 32.40
CA GLU A 480 14.53 8.84 33.73
C GLU A 480 16.06 8.88 33.76
N LEU A 481 16.72 7.99 33.01
CA LEU A 481 18.16 7.97 32.81
C LEU A 481 18.64 9.21 32.03
N GLY A 482 17.97 9.52 30.92
CA GLY A 482 18.34 10.60 30.01
C GLY A 482 18.21 11.99 30.62
N LYS A 483 17.14 12.25 31.39
CA LYS A 483 16.87 13.59 31.93
C LYS A 483 17.84 14.06 33.02
N LYS A 484 18.49 13.13 33.74
CA LYS A 484 19.42 13.41 34.86
C LYS A 484 20.89 13.21 34.48
N GLY A 485 21.16 12.57 33.34
CA GLY A 485 22.43 11.90 33.09
C GLY A 485 23.31 12.53 32.00
N VAL A 486 24.49 11.91 31.83
CA VAL A 486 25.41 12.18 30.73
C VAL A 486 24.87 11.53 29.45
N LYS A 487 24.97 12.23 28.32
CA LYS A 487 24.47 11.77 27.01
C LYS A 487 24.92 10.35 26.64
N CYS A 488 26.19 10.00 26.91
CA CYS A 488 26.72 8.66 26.63
C CYS A 488 25.95 7.54 27.34
N HIS A 489 25.56 7.72 28.61
CA HIS A 489 24.83 6.69 29.36
C HIS A 489 23.49 6.37 28.69
N PHE A 490 22.76 7.42 28.26
CA PHE A 490 21.52 7.23 27.51
C PHE A 490 21.76 6.57 26.16
N ASP A 491 22.76 7.04 25.40
CA ASP A 491 23.10 6.55 24.07
C ASP A 491 23.67 5.12 24.07
N ASP A 492 24.26 4.65 25.16
CA ASP A 492 24.77 3.29 25.30
C ASP A 492 23.67 2.33 25.78
N GLU A 493 22.85 2.74 26.76
CA GLU A 493 21.73 1.93 27.24
C GLU A 493 20.69 1.68 26.13
N THR A 494 20.34 2.71 25.34
CA THR A 494 19.43 2.57 24.17
C THR A 494 19.94 1.54 23.15
N LYS A 495 21.25 1.50 22.88
CA LYS A 495 21.86 0.52 21.97
C LYS A 495 21.82 -0.88 22.55
N GLN A 496 22.09 -1.00 23.85
CA GLN A 496 22.15 -2.27 24.57
C GLN A 496 20.79 -2.96 24.59
N ILE A 497 19.75 -2.28 25.07
CA ILE A 497 18.39 -2.86 25.16
C ILE A 497 17.65 -2.85 23.80
N GLY A 498 18.15 -2.06 22.85
CA GLY A 498 17.59 -1.97 21.50
C GLY A 498 16.22 -1.27 21.49
N ILE A 499 16.09 -0.16 22.20
CA ILE A 499 14.87 0.66 22.22
C ILE A 499 15.19 2.06 21.75
N ARG A 500 14.47 2.55 20.75
CA ARG A 500 14.71 3.86 20.13
C ARG A 500 13.39 4.59 19.87
N ASP A 501 13.04 5.51 20.76
CA ASP A 501 11.92 6.43 20.60
C ASP A 501 12.42 7.78 20.06
N SER A 502 12.03 8.13 18.83
CA SER A 502 12.49 9.38 18.21
C SER A 502 11.92 10.64 18.83
N ILE A 503 10.72 10.59 19.44
CA ILE A 503 10.15 11.74 20.16
C ILE A 503 10.91 11.90 21.47
N ASN A 504 11.01 10.83 22.27
CA ASN A 504 11.66 10.91 23.57
C ASN A 504 13.13 11.31 23.48
N ARG A 505 13.86 10.75 22.51
CA ARG A 505 15.28 11.09 22.28
C ARG A 505 15.48 12.60 22.09
N ARG A 506 14.62 13.27 21.31
CA ARG A 506 14.71 14.72 21.11
C ARG A 506 14.42 15.50 22.39
N PHE A 507 13.49 15.03 23.22
CA PHE A 507 13.27 15.61 24.55
C PHE A 507 14.47 15.41 25.48
N VAL A 508 15.09 14.23 25.49
CA VAL A 508 16.32 13.97 26.27
C VAL A 508 17.46 14.87 25.80
N GLU A 509 17.63 15.03 24.49
CA GLU A 509 18.64 15.94 23.93
C GLU A 509 18.41 17.39 24.39
N LEU A 510 17.16 17.88 24.43
CA LEU A 510 16.82 19.20 24.97
C LEU A 510 17.14 19.31 26.47
N MET A 511 16.86 18.26 27.25
CA MET A 511 17.19 18.24 28.69
C MET A 511 18.71 18.28 28.94
N GLN A 512 19.50 17.68 28.05
CA GLN A 512 20.96 17.59 28.19
C GLN A 512 21.71 18.78 27.56
N GLN A 513 21.05 19.65 26.79
CA GLN A 513 21.65 20.86 26.21
C GLN A 513 21.99 21.88 27.29
N LYS A 514 23.27 22.25 27.39
CA LYS A 514 23.73 23.28 28.34
C LYS A 514 23.23 24.67 27.93
N GLY A 515 22.70 25.44 28.87
CA GLY A 515 22.32 26.85 28.68
C GLY A 515 20.89 27.10 28.18
N ASN A 516 20.11 26.07 27.86
CA ASN A 516 18.72 26.22 27.40
C ASN A 516 17.70 26.00 28.53
N VAL A 517 17.76 26.83 29.57
CA VAL A 517 16.94 26.69 30.79
C VAL A 517 15.44 26.77 30.49
N GLU A 518 15.04 27.66 29.58
CA GLU A 518 13.63 27.83 29.18
C GLU A 518 13.06 26.55 28.56
N ALA A 519 13.77 25.92 27.61
CA ALA A 519 13.30 24.67 27.02
C ALA A 519 13.28 23.53 28.05
N GLN A 520 14.26 23.47 28.96
CA GLN A 520 14.27 22.47 30.05
C GLN A 520 13.06 22.63 30.98
N GLU A 521 12.67 23.86 31.31
CA GLU A 521 11.48 24.16 32.08
C GLU A 521 10.19 23.81 31.32
N GLU A 522 10.09 24.13 30.03
CA GLU A 522 8.94 23.76 29.19
C GLU A 522 8.75 22.24 29.16
N VAL A 523 9.83 21.48 28.95
CA VAL A 523 9.81 20.01 28.94
C VAL A 523 9.45 19.45 30.31
N SER A 524 9.96 20.04 31.40
CA SER A 524 9.64 19.62 32.76
C SER A 524 8.17 19.89 33.11
N LYS A 525 7.62 21.04 32.72
CA LYS A 525 6.18 21.37 32.85
C LYS A 525 5.31 20.40 32.03
N LEU A 526 5.75 20.04 30.82
CA LEU A 526 5.07 19.04 30.00
C LEU A 526 5.11 17.65 30.64
N ALA A 527 6.25 17.24 31.22
CA ALA A 527 6.40 15.97 31.93
C ALA A 527 5.46 15.88 33.14
N GLN A 528 5.33 16.97 33.90
CA GLN A 528 4.45 17.06 35.08
C GLN A 528 2.96 17.05 34.70
N SER A 529 2.59 17.76 33.63
CA SER A 529 1.19 17.84 33.19
C SER A 529 0.71 16.59 32.46
N ASN A 530 1.51 16.08 31.52
CA ASN A 530 1.18 14.88 30.77
C ASN A 530 2.44 14.19 30.23
N LEU A 531 3.01 13.32 31.08
CA LEU A 531 4.19 12.52 30.79
C LEU A 531 4.08 11.72 29.48
N THR A 532 2.88 11.25 29.10
CA THR A 532 2.69 10.44 27.89
C THR A 532 2.99 11.19 26.58
N ARG A 533 2.99 12.52 26.60
CA ARG A 533 3.33 13.35 25.43
C ARG A 533 4.82 13.36 25.09
N LEU A 534 5.68 12.89 26.00
CA LEU A 534 7.12 12.81 25.78
C LEU A 534 7.56 11.57 25.01
N PHE A 535 6.61 10.73 24.60
CA PHE A 535 6.89 9.42 24.03
C PHE A 535 6.12 9.20 22.73
N ASN A 536 6.55 8.18 21.99
CA ASN A 536 5.84 7.64 20.86
C ASN A 536 4.35 7.37 21.21
N PRO A 537 3.38 7.99 20.49
CA PRO A 537 1.97 7.83 20.81
C PRO A 537 1.45 6.40 20.62
N PHE A 538 2.07 5.57 19.78
CA PHE A 538 1.64 4.18 19.61
C PHE A 538 1.82 3.33 20.88
N LEU A 539 2.68 3.75 21.82
CA LEU A 539 2.80 3.08 23.12
C LEU A 539 1.51 3.09 23.94
N ARG A 540 0.58 4.02 23.68
CA ARG A 540 -0.72 4.11 24.38
C ARG A 540 -1.91 3.76 23.48
N LEU A 541 -1.67 3.25 22.28
CA LEU A 541 -2.75 2.81 21.39
C LEU A 541 -3.40 1.56 21.99
N LEU A 542 -4.70 1.63 22.28
CA LEU A 542 -5.44 0.55 22.92
C LEU A 542 -5.60 -0.63 21.95
N GLY A 543 -5.36 -1.85 22.45
CA GLY A 543 -5.46 -3.08 21.65
C GLY A 543 -4.32 -3.27 20.64
N PHE A 544 -3.23 -2.50 20.77
CA PHE A 544 -2.05 -2.59 19.92
C PHE A 544 -0.83 -3.09 20.70
N ASP A 545 -0.18 -4.11 20.16
CA ASP A 545 1.11 -4.68 20.57
C ASP A 545 2.08 -4.52 19.42
N GLY A 546 3.02 -3.56 19.51
CA GLY A 546 3.95 -3.28 18.41
C GLY A 546 4.85 -4.47 18.01
N CYS A 547 5.08 -5.43 18.91
CA CYS A 547 5.87 -6.63 18.61
C CYS A 547 5.07 -7.68 17.83
N ARG A 548 3.76 -7.75 18.04
CA ARG A 548 2.88 -8.80 17.47
C ARG A 548 1.93 -8.28 16.38
N ASP A 549 1.67 -6.98 16.34
CA ASP A 549 0.72 -6.32 15.42
C ASP A 549 1.39 -5.61 14.24
N THR A 550 2.71 -5.76 14.10
CA THR A 550 3.48 -5.33 12.93
C THR A 550 3.96 -6.55 12.14
N PRO A 551 3.05 -7.26 11.42
CA PRO A 551 3.38 -8.52 10.76
C PRO A 551 4.50 -8.37 9.72
N VAL A 552 5.08 -9.50 9.32
CA VAL A 552 6.20 -9.55 8.36
C VAL A 552 5.71 -9.16 6.96
N GLU A 553 5.89 -7.90 6.58
CA GLU A 553 5.44 -7.38 5.29
C GLU A 553 6.23 -8.01 4.13
N ILE A 554 5.53 -8.79 3.28
CA ILE A 554 6.14 -9.68 2.30
C ILE A 554 6.71 -8.95 1.06
N LEU A 555 6.22 -7.76 0.72
CA LEU A 555 6.79 -6.99 -0.38
C LEU A 555 8.21 -6.55 -0.04
N HIS A 556 8.42 -5.95 1.13
CA HIS A 556 9.72 -5.44 1.54
C HIS A 556 10.65 -6.51 2.10
N VAL A 557 10.12 -7.53 2.80
CA VAL A 557 10.95 -8.58 3.42
C VAL A 557 11.28 -9.69 2.43
N PHE A 558 10.29 -10.18 1.68
CA PHE A 558 10.49 -11.32 0.77
C PHE A 558 10.91 -10.85 -0.63
N LEU A 559 10.09 -10.06 -1.33
CA LEU A 559 10.40 -9.65 -2.72
C LEU A 559 11.58 -8.68 -2.79
N LEU A 560 11.46 -7.48 -2.21
CA LEU A 560 12.52 -6.45 -2.18
C LEU A 560 13.61 -6.74 -1.12
N GLY A 561 13.59 -7.93 -0.53
CA GLY A 561 14.57 -8.40 0.44
C GLY A 561 15.24 -9.66 -0.04
N ILE A 562 14.69 -10.81 0.34
CA ILE A 562 15.27 -12.12 0.05
C ILE A 562 15.44 -12.36 -1.46
N VAL A 563 14.37 -12.23 -2.23
CA VAL A 563 14.37 -12.49 -3.68
C VAL A 563 15.29 -11.51 -4.39
N LYS A 564 15.18 -10.22 -4.07
CA LYS A 564 16.09 -9.19 -4.56
C LYS A 564 17.54 -9.55 -4.29
N TYR A 565 17.90 -9.87 -3.05
CA TYR A 565 19.29 -10.11 -2.71
C TYR A 565 19.85 -11.37 -3.38
N VAL A 566 19.09 -12.46 -3.43
CA VAL A 566 19.51 -13.70 -4.13
C VAL A 566 19.61 -13.48 -5.64
N THR A 567 18.67 -12.71 -6.23
CA THR A 567 18.72 -12.34 -7.66
C THR A 567 19.94 -11.49 -7.96
N CYS A 568 20.20 -10.43 -7.19
CA CYS A 568 21.33 -9.54 -7.40
C CYS A 568 22.68 -10.25 -7.24
N ASP A 569 22.81 -11.11 -6.23
CA ASP A 569 24.01 -11.92 -6.02
C ASP A 569 24.29 -12.83 -7.22
N PHE A 570 23.25 -13.53 -7.70
CA PHE A 570 23.37 -14.38 -8.87
C PHE A 570 23.70 -13.59 -10.15
N MET A 571 22.95 -12.52 -10.44
CA MET A 571 23.13 -11.71 -11.65
C MET A 571 24.53 -11.07 -11.72
N LYS A 572 25.09 -10.64 -10.58
CA LYS A 572 26.46 -10.10 -10.50
C LYS A 572 27.54 -11.16 -10.80
N SER A 573 27.24 -12.44 -10.66
CA SER A 573 28.17 -13.53 -10.98
C SER A 573 28.26 -13.84 -12.48
N LEU A 574 27.30 -13.37 -13.29
CA LEU A 574 27.24 -13.67 -14.72
C LEU A 574 28.20 -12.81 -15.55
N LYS A 575 28.84 -13.44 -16.54
CA LYS A 575 29.69 -12.76 -17.53
C LYS A 575 28.85 -12.11 -18.62
N VAL A 576 29.40 -11.11 -19.32
CA VAL A 576 28.72 -10.36 -20.41
C VAL A 576 28.04 -11.28 -21.44
N LYS A 577 28.75 -12.30 -21.96
CA LYS A 577 28.18 -13.25 -22.93
C LYS A 577 27.01 -14.09 -22.37
N GLN A 578 27.01 -14.36 -21.06
CA GLN A 578 25.91 -15.06 -20.40
C GLN A 578 24.70 -14.15 -20.25
N LEU A 579 24.92 -12.84 -20.00
CA LEU A 579 23.84 -11.85 -19.96
C LEU A 579 23.13 -11.70 -21.31
N ASP A 580 23.86 -11.75 -22.43
CA ASP A 580 23.25 -11.72 -23.77
C ASP A 580 22.32 -12.93 -24.00
N ARG A 581 22.78 -14.13 -23.61
CA ARG A 581 21.99 -15.36 -23.69
C ARG A 581 20.80 -15.34 -22.73
N LEU A 582 20.98 -14.77 -21.55
CA LEU A 582 19.92 -14.58 -20.56
C LEU A 582 18.82 -13.66 -21.09
N LEU A 583 19.20 -12.53 -21.69
CA LEU A 583 18.30 -11.59 -22.34
C LEU A 583 17.47 -12.29 -23.42
N ALA A 584 18.12 -13.07 -24.30
CA ALA A 584 17.43 -13.83 -25.33
C ALA A 584 16.45 -14.87 -24.73
N SER A 585 16.85 -15.52 -23.63
CA SER A 585 16.01 -16.52 -22.94
C SER A 585 14.73 -15.90 -22.37
N TRP A 586 14.80 -14.71 -21.78
CA TRP A 586 13.60 -13.99 -21.33
C TRP A 586 12.75 -13.46 -22.48
N GLN A 587 13.35 -13.03 -23.59
CA GLN A 587 12.59 -12.59 -24.79
C GLN A 587 11.79 -13.71 -25.44
N LEU A 588 12.32 -14.93 -25.42
CA LEU A 588 11.67 -16.12 -25.99
C LEU A 588 10.72 -16.82 -25.01
N PHE A 589 10.67 -16.38 -23.75
CA PHE A 589 9.87 -17.04 -22.73
C PHE A 589 8.37 -16.89 -23.01
N ASN A 590 7.66 -18.02 -23.09
CA ASN A 590 6.23 -18.03 -23.35
C ASN A 590 5.44 -17.69 -22.07
N ILE A 591 4.75 -16.55 -22.08
CA ILE A 591 3.97 -16.04 -20.95
C ILE A 591 2.49 -16.44 -20.97
N ASN A 592 2.00 -17.19 -21.98
CA ASN A 592 0.57 -17.43 -22.18
C ASN A 592 -0.14 -18.08 -20.97
N THR A 593 0.58 -18.83 -20.14
CA THR A 593 0.06 -19.49 -18.94
C THR A 593 0.36 -18.73 -17.65
N LEU A 594 1.06 -17.59 -17.72
CA LEU A 594 1.39 -16.74 -16.59
C LEU A 594 0.45 -15.54 -16.54
N ASN A 595 0.11 -15.08 -15.33
CA ASN A 595 -0.66 -13.86 -15.13
C ASN A 595 0.22 -12.60 -15.26
N ILE A 596 0.92 -12.47 -16.39
CA ILE A 596 1.88 -11.40 -16.69
C ILE A 596 1.58 -10.87 -18.10
N SER A 597 1.53 -9.55 -18.27
CA SER A 597 1.21 -8.92 -19.57
C SER A 597 2.39 -8.87 -20.54
N SER A 598 3.61 -8.65 -20.03
CA SER A 598 4.84 -8.67 -20.81
C SER A 598 6.05 -8.86 -19.91
N ILE A 599 7.17 -9.33 -20.49
CA ILE A 599 8.48 -9.36 -19.84
C ILE A 599 9.37 -8.33 -20.54
N GLN A 600 9.75 -7.27 -19.83
CA GLN A 600 10.70 -6.29 -20.33
C GLN A 600 12.13 -6.82 -20.15
N ALA A 601 12.51 -7.83 -20.94
CA ALA A 601 13.75 -8.60 -20.76
C ALA A 601 15.01 -7.73 -20.69
N LYS A 602 15.11 -6.73 -21.58
CA LYS A 602 16.22 -5.77 -21.60
C LYS A 602 16.33 -5.01 -20.26
N TYR A 603 15.20 -4.53 -19.76
CA TYR A 603 15.12 -3.83 -18.48
C TYR A 603 15.52 -4.74 -17.30
N LEU A 604 15.04 -5.99 -17.28
CA LEU A 604 15.40 -6.95 -16.23
C LEU A 604 16.91 -7.22 -16.17
N VAL A 605 17.58 -7.27 -17.31
CA VAL A 605 19.03 -7.51 -17.40
C VAL A 605 19.84 -6.25 -17.09
N GLU A 606 19.44 -5.09 -17.61
CA GLU A 606 20.20 -3.84 -17.43
C GLU A 606 20.03 -3.24 -16.03
N HIS A 607 18.93 -3.56 -15.34
CA HIS A 607 18.56 -2.88 -14.10
C HIS A 607 18.15 -3.84 -12.98
N PHE A 608 18.70 -5.06 -12.96
CA PHE A 608 18.34 -6.10 -12.00
C PHE A 608 18.48 -5.69 -10.52
N SER A 609 19.34 -4.72 -10.21
CA SER A 609 19.51 -4.19 -8.84
C SER A 609 18.29 -3.46 -8.34
N SER A 610 17.58 -2.78 -9.23
CA SER A 610 16.62 -1.73 -8.87
C SER A 610 15.18 -2.06 -9.31
N LEU A 611 14.94 -3.35 -9.59
CA LEU A 611 13.63 -3.90 -9.93
C LEU A 611 12.59 -3.68 -8.82
N VAL A 612 11.32 -3.63 -9.21
CA VAL A 612 10.20 -3.52 -8.27
C VAL A 612 9.62 -4.89 -7.90
N GLY A 613 8.70 -4.94 -6.94
CA GLY A 613 8.07 -6.18 -6.48
C GLY A 613 7.45 -7.02 -7.60
N LYS A 614 6.78 -6.38 -8.58
CA LYS A 614 6.20 -7.05 -9.75
C LYS A 614 7.27 -7.76 -10.58
N ASP A 615 8.39 -7.10 -10.83
CA ASP A 615 9.50 -7.66 -11.60
C ASP A 615 10.12 -8.86 -10.88
N PHE A 616 10.31 -8.79 -9.56
CA PHE A 616 10.82 -9.94 -8.79
C PHE A 616 9.85 -11.12 -8.75
N LYS A 617 8.53 -10.90 -8.84
CA LYS A 617 7.57 -12.00 -9.06
C LYS A 617 7.78 -12.65 -10.43
N ILE A 618 8.08 -11.88 -11.48
CA ILE A 618 8.41 -12.42 -12.82
C ILE A 618 9.70 -13.24 -12.75
N VAL A 619 10.74 -12.71 -12.09
CA VAL A 619 12.01 -13.43 -11.90
C VAL A 619 11.77 -14.76 -11.19
N LEU A 620 11.03 -14.79 -10.08
CA LEU A 620 10.70 -16.03 -9.37
C LEU A 620 9.98 -17.06 -10.24
N GLN A 621 8.98 -16.63 -11.02
CA GLN A 621 8.18 -17.52 -11.87
C GLN A 621 8.97 -18.07 -13.07
N THR A 622 9.94 -17.32 -13.57
CA THR A 622 10.71 -17.68 -14.78
C THR A 622 12.08 -18.28 -14.48
N ALA A 623 12.59 -18.13 -13.25
CA ALA A 623 13.94 -18.55 -12.86
C ALA A 623 14.33 -19.99 -13.24
N PRO A 624 13.47 -21.01 -13.03
CA PRO A 624 13.80 -22.39 -13.39
C PRO A 624 14.09 -22.61 -14.89
N PHE A 625 13.47 -21.80 -15.75
CA PHE A 625 13.57 -21.95 -17.20
C PHE A 625 14.64 -21.06 -17.79
N VAL A 626 14.87 -19.90 -17.18
CA VAL A 626 15.71 -18.86 -17.75
C VAL A 626 17.09 -18.81 -17.08
N LEU A 627 17.14 -18.92 -15.75
CA LEU A 627 18.38 -18.74 -14.99
C LEU A 627 19.17 -20.05 -14.79
N TYR A 628 18.51 -21.21 -14.74
CA TYR A 628 19.15 -22.47 -14.32
C TYR A 628 20.25 -22.96 -15.26
N GLN A 629 20.19 -22.60 -16.55
CA GLN A 629 21.23 -22.91 -17.53
C GLN A 629 22.60 -22.27 -17.21
N PHE A 630 22.63 -21.30 -16.30
CA PHE A 630 23.85 -20.63 -15.83
C PHE A 630 24.22 -20.97 -14.38
N MET A 631 23.45 -21.85 -13.72
CA MET A 631 23.65 -22.21 -12.33
C MET A 631 24.39 -23.54 -12.16
N ASP A 632 25.24 -23.60 -11.15
CA ASP A 632 25.70 -24.87 -10.59
C ASP A 632 24.61 -25.57 -9.75
N ASP A 633 24.89 -26.79 -9.29
CA ASP A 633 23.91 -27.57 -8.53
C ASP A 633 23.55 -26.96 -7.16
N ALA A 634 24.48 -26.27 -6.51
CA ALA A 634 24.22 -25.64 -5.22
C ALA A 634 23.30 -24.42 -5.39
N GLN A 635 23.57 -23.59 -6.39
CA GLN A 635 22.72 -22.46 -6.77
C GLN A 635 21.33 -22.95 -7.18
N ARG A 636 21.21 -24.01 -7.99
CA ARG A 636 19.91 -24.59 -8.35
C ARG A 636 19.13 -25.03 -7.13
N ARG A 637 19.76 -25.73 -6.18
CA ARG A 637 19.11 -26.16 -4.93
C ARG A 637 18.60 -24.97 -4.10
N LEU A 638 19.39 -23.90 -3.98
CA LEU A 638 18.96 -22.66 -3.32
C LEU A 638 17.73 -22.06 -4.01
N TRP A 639 17.74 -21.95 -5.33
CA TRP A 639 16.62 -21.39 -6.09
C TRP A 639 15.37 -22.29 -6.08
N ILE A 640 15.53 -23.61 -6.08
CA ILE A 640 14.42 -24.56 -5.89
C ILE A 640 13.78 -24.32 -4.53
N ALA A 641 14.58 -24.24 -3.46
CA ALA A 641 14.07 -23.98 -2.11
C ALA A 641 13.37 -22.61 -2.02
N LEU A 642 13.93 -21.56 -2.63
CA LEU A 642 13.31 -20.24 -2.70
C LEU A 642 11.98 -20.26 -3.47
N GLY A 643 11.93 -20.96 -4.61
CA GLY A 643 10.72 -21.11 -5.42
C GLY A 643 9.61 -21.86 -4.69
N GLN A 644 9.95 -22.96 -4.02
CA GLN A 644 9.02 -23.71 -3.16
C GLN A 644 8.52 -22.85 -2.00
N LEU A 645 9.41 -22.13 -1.32
CA LEU A 645 9.02 -21.23 -0.24
C LEU A 645 8.06 -20.14 -0.74
N ALA A 646 8.31 -19.58 -1.93
CA ALA A 646 7.45 -18.57 -2.53
C ALA A 646 6.00 -19.07 -2.73
N THR A 647 5.78 -20.35 -3.05
CA THR A 647 4.43 -20.88 -3.25
C THR A 647 3.60 -20.88 -1.97
N TYR A 648 4.23 -21.12 -0.81
CA TYR A 648 3.55 -20.98 0.48
C TYR A 648 3.29 -19.51 0.80
N ILE A 649 4.31 -18.65 0.70
CA ILE A 649 4.19 -17.22 1.07
C ILE A 649 3.07 -16.50 0.30
N PHE A 650 2.90 -16.79 -0.99
CA PHE A 650 1.87 -16.19 -1.83
C PHE A 650 0.55 -16.95 -1.87
N GLN A 651 0.37 -17.98 -1.05
CA GLN A 651 -0.90 -18.67 -0.91
C GLN A 651 -1.95 -17.70 -0.36
N THR A 652 -3.07 -17.57 -1.06
CA THR A 652 -4.16 -16.63 -0.69
C THR A 652 -5.22 -17.26 0.19
N ARG A 653 -5.20 -18.58 0.32
CA ARG A 653 -6.18 -19.37 1.07
C ARG A 653 -5.54 -20.59 1.68
N ILE A 654 -5.66 -20.74 2.99
CA ILE A 654 -5.07 -21.83 3.77
C ILE A 654 -6.19 -22.79 4.19
N THR A 655 -6.16 -24.02 3.68
CA THR A 655 -7.19 -25.02 3.99
C THR A 655 -7.06 -25.54 5.42
N ASN A 656 -5.85 -25.84 5.88
CA ASN A 656 -5.57 -26.27 7.25
C ASN A 656 -4.40 -25.44 7.82
N MET A 657 -4.66 -24.65 8.86
CA MET A 657 -3.65 -23.74 9.43
C MET A 657 -2.46 -24.49 9.99
N GLN A 658 -2.69 -25.52 10.82
CA GLN A 658 -1.61 -26.22 11.51
C GLN A 658 -0.65 -26.89 10.52
N GLN A 659 -1.19 -27.68 9.57
CA GLN A 659 -0.39 -28.32 8.54
C GLN A 659 0.37 -27.31 7.68
N TYR A 660 -0.28 -26.21 7.29
CA TYR A 660 0.36 -25.15 6.51
C TYR A 660 1.52 -24.51 7.27
N LEU A 661 1.35 -24.20 8.56
CA LEU A 661 2.40 -23.59 9.38
C LEU A 661 3.60 -24.54 9.57
N ASP A 662 3.35 -25.84 9.72
CA ASP A 662 4.40 -26.86 9.85
C ASP A 662 5.20 -27.01 8.54
N GLU A 663 4.52 -27.08 7.39
CA GLU A 663 5.18 -27.10 6.08
C GLU A 663 5.92 -25.79 5.77
N LEU A 664 5.32 -24.64 6.09
CA LEU A 664 5.99 -23.34 5.91
C LEU A 664 7.28 -23.26 6.73
N ARG A 665 7.25 -23.67 8.01
CA ARG A 665 8.44 -23.68 8.87
C ARG A 665 9.54 -24.58 8.29
N LYS A 666 9.17 -25.78 7.86
CA LYS A 666 10.07 -26.73 7.19
C LYS A 666 10.69 -26.13 5.92
N HIS A 667 9.90 -25.49 5.05
CA HIS A 667 10.43 -24.89 3.82
C HIS A 667 11.29 -23.64 4.07
N ILE A 668 11.00 -22.87 5.13
CA ILE A 668 11.90 -21.81 5.61
C ILE A 668 13.24 -22.41 6.03
N ASP A 669 13.24 -23.49 6.81
CA ASP A 669 14.47 -24.15 7.27
C ASP A 669 15.31 -24.74 6.13
N ILE A 670 14.66 -25.39 5.16
CA ILE A 670 15.31 -25.89 3.93
C ILE A 670 15.95 -24.74 3.15
N PHE A 671 15.22 -23.63 2.95
CA PHE A 671 15.77 -22.44 2.29
C PHE A 671 17.00 -21.89 3.03
N PHE A 672 16.91 -21.77 4.36
CA PHE A 672 18.04 -21.30 5.16
C PHE A 672 19.25 -22.20 5.10
N TRP A 673 19.05 -23.52 5.11
CA TRP A 673 20.13 -24.49 4.97
C TRP A 673 20.91 -24.24 3.67
N HIS A 674 20.20 -24.14 2.54
CA HIS A 674 20.85 -23.85 1.25
C HIS A 674 21.49 -22.45 1.23
N ALA A 675 20.80 -21.44 1.74
CA ALA A 675 21.28 -20.06 1.71
C ALA A 675 22.61 -19.92 2.48
N ILE A 676 22.67 -20.45 3.70
CA ILE A 676 23.87 -20.38 4.55
C ILE A 676 25.00 -21.26 4.01
N HIS A 677 24.67 -22.42 3.41
CA HIS A 677 25.66 -23.28 2.77
C HIS A 677 26.32 -22.61 1.55
N THR A 678 25.56 -21.81 0.78
CA THR A 678 26.11 -21.02 -0.32
C THR A 678 26.87 -19.79 0.18
N ASN A 679 26.31 -19.02 1.12
CA ASN A 679 26.93 -17.82 1.65
C ASN A 679 26.44 -17.49 3.07
N VAL A 680 27.28 -17.68 4.08
CA VAL A 680 26.93 -17.35 5.49
C VAL A 680 26.66 -15.85 5.71
N GLN A 681 27.13 -14.95 4.83
CA GLN A 681 26.94 -13.50 4.99
C GLN A 681 25.48 -13.05 4.95
N TRP A 682 24.54 -13.92 4.55
CA TRP A 682 23.10 -13.64 4.66
C TRP A 682 22.65 -13.28 6.08
N VAL A 683 23.37 -13.69 7.12
CA VAL A 683 23.09 -13.28 8.51
C VAL A 683 23.25 -11.78 8.75
N ASN A 684 23.96 -11.08 7.88
CA ASN A 684 24.07 -9.61 7.90
C ASN A 684 22.86 -8.91 7.27
N LYS A 685 21.87 -9.67 6.75
CA LYS A 685 20.63 -9.16 6.16
C LYS A 685 19.46 -9.47 7.09
N PRO A 686 19.04 -8.55 7.98
CA PRO A 686 17.98 -8.80 8.96
C PRO A 686 16.63 -9.24 8.37
N LYS A 687 16.34 -8.89 7.11
CA LYS A 687 15.15 -9.37 6.38
C LYS A 687 15.09 -10.90 6.31
N PHE A 688 16.25 -11.59 6.26
CA PHE A 688 16.29 -13.04 6.38
C PHE A 688 15.77 -13.47 7.75
N HIS A 689 16.29 -12.95 8.85
CA HIS A 689 15.79 -13.29 10.18
C HIS A 689 14.30 -12.99 10.36
N MET A 690 13.78 -11.88 9.79
CA MET A 690 12.35 -11.58 9.82
C MET A 690 11.47 -12.68 9.21
N LEU A 691 11.99 -13.46 8.26
CA LEU A 691 11.27 -14.59 7.66
C LEU A 691 10.91 -15.67 8.69
N LYS A 692 11.74 -15.87 9.72
CA LYS A 692 11.45 -16.82 10.81
C LYS A 692 10.19 -16.45 11.58
N HIS A 693 9.83 -15.16 11.61
CA HIS A 693 8.65 -14.64 12.31
C HIS A 693 7.38 -14.58 11.42
N LEU A 694 7.49 -14.97 10.14
CA LEU A 694 6.34 -14.97 9.22
C LEU A 694 5.31 -16.03 9.61
N VAL A 695 5.77 -17.15 10.19
CA VAL A 695 4.90 -18.26 10.62
C VAL A 695 3.93 -17.78 11.69
N GLU A 696 4.43 -17.06 12.71
CA GLU A 696 3.63 -16.49 13.79
C GLU A 696 2.68 -15.40 13.28
N ALA A 697 3.14 -14.57 12.32
CA ALA A 697 2.28 -13.57 11.69
C ALA A 697 1.10 -14.21 10.94
N ILE A 698 1.34 -15.30 10.20
CA ILE A 698 0.29 -16.02 9.47
C ILE A 698 -0.67 -16.73 10.43
N ALA A 699 -0.15 -17.36 11.49
CA ALA A 699 -0.99 -17.96 12.52
C ALA A 699 -1.96 -16.93 13.13
N ARG A 700 -1.48 -15.71 13.36
CA ARG A 700 -2.26 -14.64 14.00
C ARG A 700 -3.24 -13.95 13.06
N PHE A 701 -2.86 -13.67 11.82
CA PHE A 701 -3.62 -12.80 10.90
C PHE A 701 -4.22 -13.51 9.68
N GLY A 702 -3.87 -14.77 9.44
CA GLY A 702 -4.21 -15.48 8.20
C GLY A 702 -3.11 -15.33 7.14
N PRO A 703 -3.40 -15.70 5.87
CA PRO A 703 -2.41 -15.72 4.80
C PRO A 703 -1.67 -14.38 4.62
N ALA A 704 -0.39 -14.43 4.23
CA ALA A 704 0.46 -13.24 4.21
C ALA A 704 0.01 -12.13 3.24
N CYS A 705 -0.74 -12.49 2.20
CA CYS A 705 -1.35 -11.53 1.29
C CYS A 705 -2.34 -10.56 1.98
N LEU A 706 -2.87 -10.91 3.16
CA LEU A 706 -3.77 -10.04 3.92
C LEU A 706 -3.08 -8.81 4.51
N PHE A 707 -1.76 -8.89 4.69
CA PHE A 707 -0.95 -7.81 5.25
C PHE A 707 0.20 -7.36 4.35
N ALA A 708 0.06 -7.55 3.04
CA ALA A 708 0.96 -7.00 2.03
C ALA A 708 0.68 -5.51 1.75
N THR A 709 1.73 -4.71 1.52
CA THR A 709 1.60 -3.26 1.30
C THR A 709 1.44 -2.82 -0.15
N GLU A 710 1.53 -3.75 -1.11
CA GLU A 710 1.44 -3.47 -2.56
C GLU A 710 0.20 -2.63 -2.93
N LYS A 711 -0.93 -2.90 -2.27
CA LYS A 711 -2.18 -2.13 -2.47
C LYS A 711 -2.04 -0.65 -2.09
N PHE A 712 -1.41 -0.37 -0.95
CA PHE A 712 -1.20 1.01 -0.47
C PHE A 712 -0.17 1.74 -1.33
N GLU A 713 0.89 1.05 -1.74
CA GLU A 713 1.92 1.63 -2.61
C GLU A 713 1.38 1.97 -4.00
N SER A 714 0.49 1.15 -4.56
CA SER A 714 -0.19 1.47 -5.81
C SER A 714 -1.02 2.76 -5.69
N PHE A 715 -1.58 3.02 -4.51
CA PHE A 715 -2.41 4.19 -4.23
C PHE A 715 -1.59 5.48 -4.03
N ASN A 716 -0.29 5.38 -3.69
CA ASN A 716 0.60 6.55 -3.62
C ASN A 716 0.64 7.33 -4.94
N SER A 717 0.40 6.66 -6.07
CA SER A 717 0.29 7.31 -7.38
C SER A 717 -0.81 8.38 -7.40
N VAL A 718 -1.95 8.15 -6.74
CA VAL A 718 -3.07 9.11 -6.67
C VAL A 718 -2.62 10.40 -5.98
N LEU A 719 -1.87 10.30 -4.88
CA LEU A 719 -1.34 11.46 -4.16
C LEU A 719 -0.32 12.24 -5.01
N ARG A 720 0.59 11.53 -5.70
CA ARG A 720 1.59 12.17 -6.58
C ARG A 720 0.95 12.95 -7.71
N HIS A 721 -0.16 12.47 -8.26
CA HIS A 721 -0.90 13.21 -9.28
C HIS A 721 -1.66 14.42 -8.71
N ALA A 722 -1.98 14.42 -7.41
CA ALA A 722 -2.65 15.52 -6.73
C ALA A 722 -1.69 16.65 -6.25
N SER A 723 -0.41 16.35 -6.05
CA SER A 723 0.62 17.30 -5.60
C SER A 723 1.69 17.52 -6.68
N LEU A 724 1.64 18.65 -7.40
CA LEU A 724 2.68 19.01 -8.37
C LEU A 724 3.29 20.36 -7.97
N VAL A 725 4.49 20.37 -7.40
CA VAL A 725 5.14 21.58 -6.85
C VAL A 725 6.44 21.90 -7.58
N ASN A 726 6.63 23.17 -7.94
CA ASN A 726 7.79 23.66 -8.65
C ASN A 726 8.93 23.82 -7.65
N HIS A 727 9.99 23.04 -7.85
CA HIS A 727 11.14 22.96 -6.97
C HIS A 727 11.93 24.27 -6.78
N LYS A 728 11.78 25.27 -7.68
CA LYS A 728 12.47 26.57 -7.55
C LYS A 728 11.65 27.62 -6.82
N THR A 729 10.32 27.52 -6.87
CA THR A 729 9.43 28.56 -6.35
C THR A 729 8.60 28.10 -5.15
N GLY A 730 8.59 26.80 -4.84
CA GLY A 730 7.75 26.22 -3.78
C GLY A 730 6.25 26.25 -4.08
N LEU A 731 5.85 26.73 -5.27
CA LEU A 731 4.45 26.88 -5.67
C LEU A 731 3.97 25.64 -6.40
N ALA A 732 2.72 25.23 -6.15
CA ALA A 732 2.05 24.28 -7.01
C ALA A 732 2.06 24.81 -8.46
N PHE A 733 2.46 23.99 -9.44
CA PHE A 733 2.55 24.42 -10.82
C PHE A 733 1.79 23.50 -11.77
N HIS A 734 1.29 24.11 -12.84
CA HIS A 734 0.74 23.40 -13.98
C HIS A 734 1.81 23.30 -15.08
N ALA A 735 1.71 22.27 -15.92
CA ALA A 735 2.52 22.19 -17.14
C ALA A 735 2.38 23.49 -17.94
N SER A 736 3.49 24.08 -18.35
CA SER A 736 3.48 25.39 -19.00
C SER A 736 2.62 25.36 -20.26
N SER A 737 2.14 26.54 -20.69
CA SER A 737 1.43 26.68 -21.97
C SER A 737 2.23 26.10 -23.14
N LYS A 738 3.57 26.14 -23.10
CA LYS A 738 4.43 25.50 -24.12
C LYS A 738 4.36 23.98 -24.11
N VAL A 739 4.33 23.35 -22.93
CA VAL A 739 4.21 21.88 -22.80
C VAL A 739 2.80 21.43 -23.18
N THR A 740 1.77 22.12 -22.69
CA THR A 740 0.38 21.82 -23.09
C THR A 740 0.12 22.09 -24.57
N ASN A 741 0.76 23.12 -25.15
CA ASN A 741 0.76 23.35 -26.60
C ASN A 741 1.47 22.24 -27.35
N LEU A 742 2.57 21.69 -26.84
CA LEU A 742 3.23 20.53 -27.47
C LEU A 742 2.24 19.38 -27.69
N PHE A 743 1.38 19.06 -26.71
CA PHE A 743 0.34 18.04 -26.88
C PHE A 743 -0.87 18.53 -27.70
N LYS A 744 -1.23 19.81 -27.63
CA LYS A 744 -2.38 20.40 -28.36
C LYS A 744 -2.10 20.74 -29.83
N SER A 745 -0.85 20.94 -30.23
CA SER A 745 -0.47 21.43 -31.55
C SER A 745 0.61 20.61 -32.25
N ASN A 746 1.16 19.56 -31.64
CA ASN A 746 2.08 18.64 -32.32
C ASN A 746 1.33 17.41 -32.85
N PRO A 747 1.11 17.30 -34.18
CA PRO A 747 0.30 16.23 -34.76
C PRO A 747 0.93 14.84 -34.61
N ILE A 748 2.25 14.75 -34.42
CA ILE A 748 2.97 13.48 -34.26
C ILE A 748 2.66 12.89 -32.88
N ILE A 749 2.74 13.74 -31.85
CA ILE A 749 2.43 13.34 -30.47
C ILE A 749 0.94 13.05 -30.32
N GLN A 750 0.06 13.79 -31.01
CA GLN A 750 -1.36 13.49 -31.05
C GLN A 750 -1.63 12.11 -31.66
N LYS A 751 -1.01 11.82 -32.81
CA LYS A 751 -1.17 10.53 -33.51
C LYS A 751 -0.64 9.36 -32.69
N SER A 752 0.47 9.50 -31.97
CA SER A 752 0.96 8.45 -31.07
C SER A 752 0.02 8.19 -29.88
N MET A 753 -0.84 9.15 -29.54
CA MET A 753 -1.89 9.02 -28.52
C MET A 753 -3.27 8.64 -29.12
N GLY A 754 -3.35 8.30 -30.42
CA GLY A 754 -4.59 7.90 -31.08
C GLY A 754 -5.57 9.04 -31.38
N TYR A 755 -5.13 10.31 -31.30
CA TYR A 755 -5.94 11.50 -31.53
C TYR A 755 -5.37 12.34 -32.68
N ASN A 756 -6.19 13.09 -33.42
CA ASN A 756 -5.71 14.05 -34.41
C ASN A 756 -6.68 15.22 -34.53
N HIS A 757 -6.31 16.37 -33.96
CA HIS A 757 -7.16 17.55 -33.93
C HIS A 757 -7.55 18.03 -35.35
N SER A 758 -6.65 17.85 -36.32
CA SER A 758 -6.84 18.26 -37.72
C SER A 758 -7.96 17.48 -38.43
N LEU A 759 -8.32 16.28 -37.95
CA LEU A 759 -9.40 15.47 -38.48
C LEU A 759 -10.76 15.82 -37.88
N VAL A 760 -10.77 16.43 -36.69
CA VAL A 760 -11.99 16.80 -35.96
C VAL A 760 -12.50 18.19 -36.38
N SER A 761 -11.58 19.10 -36.73
CA SER A 761 -11.92 20.44 -37.26
C SER A 761 -11.05 20.76 -38.49
N PRO A 762 -11.44 20.34 -39.71
CA PRO A 762 -10.68 20.66 -40.91
C PRO A 762 -10.80 22.15 -41.25
N PRO A 763 -9.69 22.89 -41.46
CA PRO A 763 -9.75 24.26 -41.96
C PRO A 763 -10.17 24.25 -43.43
N HIS A 764 -11.37 24.72 -43.74
CA HIS A 764 -11.83 24.90 -45.12
C HIS A 764 -11.20 26.17 -45.71
N ILE A 765 -10.11 26.03 -46.47
CA ILE A 765 -9.49 27.13 -47.21
C ILE A 765 -9.56 26.82 -48.71
N PHE A 766 -10.36 27.59 -49.45
CA PHE A 766 -10.38 27.63 -50.91
C PHE A 766 -9.77 28.97 -51.36
N PRO A 767 -9.12 29.04 -52.54
CA PRO A 767 -9.01 27.98 -53.54
C PRO A 767 -7.88 26.97 -53.26
N THR A 768 -8.03 25.75 -53.77
CA THR A 768 -7.01 24.68 -53.65
C THR A 768 -6.73 24.08 -55.03
N ILE A 769 -5.46 23.81 -55.34
CA ILE A 769 -5.04 23.21 -56.62
C ILE A 769 -5.52 21.76 -56.67
N ILE A 770 -6.14 21.36 -57.78
CA ILE A 770 -6.44 19.95 -58.04
C ILE A 770 -5.22 19.37 -58.75
N GLN A 771 -4.57 18.37 -58.13
CA GLN A 771 -3.44 17.68 -58.73
C GLN A 771 -3.95 16.71 -59.82
N SER A 772 -4.27 17.24 -61.00
CA SER A 772 -4.49 16.45 -62.22
C SER A 772 -3.36 16.72 -63.23
N PRO A 773 -2.90 15.71 -63.97
CA PRO A 773 -1.81 15.89 -64.94
C PRO A 773 -2.27 16.78 -66.11
N LEU A 774 -1.44 17.77 -66.46
CA LEU A 774 -1.68 18.65 -67.60
C LEU A 774 -1.37 17.88 -68.90
N PRO A 775 -2.33 17.74 -69.85
CA PRO A 775 -2.08 17.09 -71.13
C PRO A 775 -0.96 17.79 -71.91
N LYS A 776 -0.11 17.03 -72.59
CA LYS A 776 1.03 17.60 -73.35
C LYS A 776 0.61 18.59 -74.46
N ALA A 777 -0.61 18.46 -74.97
CA ALA A 777 -1.15 19.35 -76.00
C ALA A 777 -1.48 20.76 -75.47
N ASP A 778 -1.74 20.89 -74.17
CA ASP A 778 -2.20 22.14 -73.53
C ASP A 778 -1.07 22.84 -72.75
N GLN A 779 0.16 22.30 -72.82
CA GLN A 779 1.35 22.93 -72.26
C GLN A 779 1.72 24.16 -73.06
N GLN A 780 1.57 25.32 -72.42
CA GLN A 780 1.95 26.61 -72.97
C GLN A 780 3.35 26.99 -72.47
N THR A 781 4.06 27.84 -73.20
CA THR A 781 5.30 28.46 -72.71
C THR A 781 4.95 29.50 -71.64
N VAL A 782 5.79 29.62 -70.60
CA VAL A 782 5.55 30.57 -69.49
C VAL A 782 5.34 31.99 -70.05
N PRO A 783 4.20 32.66 -69.76
CA PRO A 783 3.93 33.99 -70.24
C PRO A 783 5.00 35.00 -69.81
N THR A 784 5.38 35.90 -70.71
CA THR A 784 6.43 36.91 -70.47
C THR A 784 6.13 37.82 -69.27
N TYR A 785 4.87 37.97 -68.87
CA TYR A 785 4.46 38.65 -67.64
C TYR A 785 5.24 38.15 -66.41
N PHE A 786 5.50 36.85 -66.30
CA PHE A 786 6.18 36.29 -65.14
C PHE A 786 7.69 36.57 -65.10
N ASN A 787 8.28 37.12 -66.16
CA ASN A 787 9.69 37.52 -66.16
C ASN A 787 10.01 38.62 -65.14
N GLN A 788 8.99 39.36 -64.67
CA GLN A 788 9.15 40.34 -63.59
C GLN A 788 9.37 39.69 -62.20
N TYR A 789 9.27 38.37 -62.11
CA TYR A 789 9.42 37.58 -60.89
C TYR A 789 10.52 36.51 -61.05
N PRO A 790 11.80 36.92 -61.24
CA PRO A 790 12.88 36.01 -61.64
C PRO A 790 13.22 34.94 -60.59
N SER A 791 12.84 35.16 -59.33
CA SER A 791 13.04 34.23 -58.21
C SER A 791 11.88 33.27 -57.98
N ALA A 792 10.80 33.36 -58.77
CA ALA A 792 9.64 32.48 -58.66
C ALA A 792 9.75 31.28 -59.59
N ARG A 793 9.47 30.09 -59.07
CA ARG A 793 9.24 28.90 -59.87
C ARG A 793 7.82 28.93 -60.40
N VAL A 794 7.67 29.09 -61.71
CA VAL A 794 6.36 29.20 -62.35
C VAL A 794 5.99 27.88 -63.00
N LYS A 795 4.79 27.37 -62.70
CA LYS A 795 4.28 26.11 -63.24
C LYS A 795 2.85 26.27 -63.72
N GLN A 796 2.55 25.79 -64.93
CA GLN A 796 1.17 25.75 -65.42
C GLN A 796 0.38 24.67 -64.66
N ILE A 797 -0.82 25.01 -64.25
CA ILE A 797 -1.75 24.11 -63.56
C ILE A 797 -2.98 23.89 -64.42
N SER A 798 -3.54 22.69 -64.34
CA SER A 798 -4.72 22.30 -65.12
C SER A 798 -6.01 22.89 -64.54
N GLN A 799 -6.17 22.84 -63.22
CA GLN A 799 -7.44 23.09 -62.54
C GLN A 799 -7.28 23.68 -61.14
N LEU A 800 -8.20 24.59 -60.80
CA LEU A 800 -8.28 25.19 -59.47
C LEU A 800 -9.68 24.95 -58.87
N ARG A 801 -9.75 24.39 -57.65
CA ARG A 801 -11.01 24.26 -56.93
C ARG A 801 -11.30 25.55 -56.18
N LEU A 802 -12.34 26.26 -56.61
CA LEU A 802 -12.71 27.56 -56.04
C LEU A 802 -13.73 27.43 -54.88
N SER A 803 -14.48 26.32 -54.82
CA SER A 803 -15.43 26.03 -53.74
C SER A 803 -15.70 24.53 -53.60
N LYS A 804 -16.54 24.11 -52.62
CA LYS A 804 -16.90 22.69 -52.40
C LYS A 804 -17.49 21.98 -53.64
N LYS A 805 -18.08 22.70 -54.59
CA LYS A 805 -18.73 22.12 -55.79
C LYS A 805 -18.31 22.73 -57.13
N GLY A 806 -17.50 23.79 -57.14
CA GLY A 806 -17.06 24.47 -58.37
C GLY A 806 -15.56 24.30 -58.66
N CYS A 807 -15.22 23.92 -59.89
CA CYS A 807 -13.83 23.84 -60.40
C CYS A 807 -13.67 24.79 -61.60
N GLY A 808 -12.59 25.59 -61.62
CA GLY A 808 -12.21 26.40 -62.77
C GLY A 808 -11.28 25.63 -63.70
N GLN A 809 -11.59 25.62 -65.00
CA GLN A 809 -10.78 25.16 -66.14
C GLN A 809 -10.70 26.30 -67.17
N GLU A 810 -9.93 26.12 -68.26
CA GLU A 810 -9.93 27.04 -69.41
C GLU A 810 -11.37 27.34 -69.89
N GLY A 811 -11.70 28.63 -70.05
CA GLY A 811 -13.05 29.10 -70.36
C GLY A 811 -13.49 30.37 -69.63
N LEU A 812 -14.70 30.86 -69.93
CA LEU A 812 -15.25 32.10 -69.35
C LEU A 812 -15.45 31.99 -67.83
N LEU A 813 -14.78 32.85 -67.07
CA LEU A 813 -14.95 33.03 -65.63
C LEU A 813 -15.27 34.49 -65.32
N CYS A 814 -16.22 34.71 -64.40
CA CYS A 814 -16.53 36.04 -63.89
C CYS A 814 -15.58 36.35 -62.74
N ILE A 815 -14.69 37.34 -62.91
CA ILE A 815 -13.69 37.70 -61.90
C ILE A 815 -14.13 39.00 -61.23
N GLY A 816 -14.44 38.93 -59.94
CA GLY A 816 -14.83 40.09 -59.12
C GLY A 816 -13.70 40.48 -58.16
N GLY A 817 -13.17 41.70 -58.30
CA GLY A 817 -12.26 42.31 -57.33
C GLY A 817 -12.97 43.36 -56.46
N LEU A 818 -12.58 43.47 -55.19
CA LEU A 818 -13.21 44.29 -54.12
C LEU A 818 -13.34 45.81 -54.38
N ALA A 819 -13.02 46.33 -55.57
CA ALA A 819 -13.08 47.78 -55.86
C ALA A 819 -13.48 48.19 -57.29
N ARG A 820 -13.69 47.27 -58.25
CA ARG A 820 -14.17 47.61 -59.62
C ARG A 820 -15.09 46.50 -60.12
N GLY A 821 -16.20 46.86 -60.75
CA GLY A 821 -17.33 45.97 -61.08
C GLY A 821 -16.96 44.66 -61.79
N GLN A 822 -17.86 43.68 -61.71
CA GLN A 822 -17.66 42.33 -62.24
C GLN A 822 -17.33 42.37 -63.74
N VAL A 823 -16.18 41.80 -64.11
CA VAL A 823 -15.77 41.64 -65.51
C VAL A 823 -15.78 40.15 -65.83
N ILE A 824 -16.39 39.81 -66.97
CA ILE A 824 -16.35 38.44 -67.49
C ILE A 824 -15.14 38.36 -68.42
N GLY A 825 -14.19 37.48 -68.09
CA GLY A 825 -13.01 37.21 -68.89
C GLY A 825 -12.90 35.73 -69.22
N CYS A 826 -12.36 35.38 -70.39
CA CYS A 826 -11.95 34.01 -70.67
C CYS A 826 -10.57 33.78 -70.03
N VAL A 827 -10.42 32.69 -69.28
CA VAL A 827 -9.12 32.27 -68.75
C VAL A 827 -8.51 31.31 -69.75
N ASP A 828 -7.43 31.73 -70.39
CA ASP A 828 -6.76 30.96 -71.45
C ASP A 828 -5.72 29.97 -70.91
N SER A 829 -5.18 30.21 -69.71
CA SER A 829 -4.35 29.25 -68.98
C SER A 829 -4.18 29.67 -67.51
N LEU A 830 -3.96 28.68 -66.63
CA LEU A 830 -3.74 28.90 -65.20
C LEU A 830 -2.28 28.61 -64.82
N TRP A 831 -1.70 29.51 -64.03
CA TRP A 831 -0.28 29.45 -63.65
C TRP A 831 -0.11 29.66 -62.15
N GLN A 832 0.71 28.81 -61.54
CA GLN A 832 1.10 28.88 -60.12
C GLN A 832 2.53 29.39 -60.03
N THR A 833 2.77 30.34 -59.12
CA THR A 833 4.11 30.80 -58.75
C THR A 833 4.47 30.29 -57.36
N GLU A 834 5.61 29.63 -57.23
CA GLU A 834 6.18 29.16 -55.98
C GLU A 834 7.47 29.92 -55.69
N TRP A 835 7.65 30.38 -54.45
CA TRP A 835 8.82 31.17 -54.04
C TRP A 835 9.60 30.36 -53.00
N ASP A 836 10.92 30.22 -53.19
CA ASP A 836 11.76 29.36 -52.35
C ASP A 836 11.90 29.85 -50.90
N HIS A 837 11.44 31.06 -50.58
CA HIS A 837 11.30 31.55 -49.21
C HIS A 837 9.94 32.25 -49.01
N PRO A 838 9.27 32.06 -47.86
CA PRO A 838 8.05 32.78 -47.55
C PRO A 838 8.39 34.25 -47.31
N THR A 839 8.23 35.10 -48.32
CA THR A 839 8.15 36.54 -48.10
C THR A 839 6.90 36.85 -47.29
N ARG A 840 7.13 37.52 -46.16
CA ARG A 840 6.20 38.07 -45.15
C ARG A 840 4.71 38.04 -45.44
#